data_AF-W3WMB9-F1
#
_entry.id   AF-W3WMB9-F1
#
_cell.length_a   1.000
_cell.length_b   1.000
_cell.length_c   1.000
_cell.angle_alpha   90.00
_cell.angle_beta   90.00
_cell.angle_gamma   90.00
#
_symmetry.space_group_name_H-M   'P 1'
#
loop_
_entity.id
_entity.type
_entity.pdbx_description
1 polymer ?
#
loop_
_entity_poly.entity_id
_entity_poly.type
_entity_poly.pdbx_seq_one_letter_code
_entity_poly.pdbx_strand_id
1 'polypeptide(L)'
;MERATKRPRLVDSSEPPQNAHHNHQESSRFDGTGIAIRDGTVQVQGDLYVNSSHATEETKNINPARERILESLRFEQIDARQLSIKKAHSKTCQWFLKTALYRKWESRDLGSHDSRFLWIKGKPGAGKSTLMRFLLEHNRSLARRSSRTEVLISFFFNARGESLEKSTLGLYRSLLLQLLEARPESHRILDAVRPGRPWTVDLLKDLFEKALQELEETSIVCFVDALDECEETEIRDMVRFLSDLVETGGRLHICFASRHYPHITIQTVLSIVLEDQNEHGNDIARYIDARLHLKEGKRAEEIRLELREKASGVFIWVALVVEILNKEYEAGRSYALRERLRQLPSDLHNLFRDILSRDNKDRASLLLCIQWVLFAKTPLTPVQLYFALISGVEPACLDQIDLEDHSDDNIRRFVLNNSEGLAEPTKSATPTIQFIHESVRDFLLKEQDLYGIFPELQGNIVGRSHEALKQCCMSYMSSPNVVKLKPFLPDTAFFAPFLAYANQGVLHHADQAERNGISQQDFLTAFPLSQWVEHYNCLQNDHVRHYSSKASLRYIMAEAGMPALIGVLPAGQSCFDVEDERYGLPILAAAAAKNHDTVLAMLNIEARCLPNFSFEDFRSQYPPLPDKLNASSRDFTFDKSKASLPQLIQYGSEMLCLFYLLTKDEIDLRGSENRALIPQALENGFIVVAKLLIDQGADIHTADKNGETPLSRASRYGYREVVKWLLDRGADISSAADNGETPLHWASWNRHIEVAELLLDRGADVSATMNDGATPLHWASWNRHIEVTKLLLDRGANIFATANNGATPLHWTSLKGHVEVAKLLIDRGADISAAADNGTIPLHWASWNGHIELAKLLLDHGANISATGHDGATPLHWASGNGCVDLAELLLDRGADISAAAQHGATPLHWAYRNGHFGVVNLLRAHGAGYYRTRNSG
;
A
#
# COMPACT_ATOMS: atom_id res chain seq x y z
N MET A 1 41.39 65.73 7.72
CA MET A 1 42.05 66.40 6.58
C MET A 1 43.21 65.50 6.16
N GLU A 2 43.40 65.31 4.85
CA GLU A 2 44.46 64.55 4.16
C GLU A 2 44.38 63.01 4.01
N ARG A 3 43.98 62.62 2.78
CA ARG A 3 44.66 61.74 1.78
C ARG A 3 45.32 60.43 2.27
N ALA A 4 44.94 59.23 1.81
CA ALA A 4 44.90 58.63 0.45
C ALA A 4 46.09 57.69 0.17
N THR A 5 45.79 56.54 -0.46
CA THR A 5 46.50 55.75 -1.50
C THR A 5 46.25 54.24 -1.25
N LYS A 6 46.02 53.34 -2.21
CA LYS A 6 45.99 53.38 -3.68
C LYS A 6 45.18 52.14 -4.21
N ARG A 7 44.42 52.39 -5.27
CA ARG A 7 43.72 51.49 -6.22
C ARG A 7 44.72 50.85 -7.25
N PRO A 8 44.32 50.21 -8.39
CA PRO A 8 43.36 49.11 -8.69
C PRO A 8 43.89 48.17 -9.84
N ARG A 9 43.06 47.27 -10.41
CA ARG A 9 42.65 47.30 -11.85
C ARG A 9 41.76 46.10 -12.26
N LEU A 10 40.66 46.42 -12.93
CA LEU A 10 39.70 45.55 -13.61
C LEU A 10 39.08 46.36 -14.77
N VAL A 11 38.61 45.64 -15.81
CA VAL A 11 37.73 46.02 -16.95
C VAL A 11 38.35 46.99 -18.00
N ASP A 12 38.08 46.95 -19.30
CA ASP A 12 36.87 46.58 -20.06
C ASP A 12 37.13 46.54 -21.58
N SER A 13 36.23 45.95 -22.39
CA SER A 13 35.74 46.52 -23.69
C SER A 13 34.93 45.55 -24.59
N SER A 14 33.61 45.85 -24.68
CA SER A 14 32.78 46.13 -25.88
C SER A 14 32.69 45.19 -27.12
N GLU A 15 31.43 44.84 -27.46
CA GLU A 15 30.82 44.22 -28.68
C GLU A 15 30.91 45.06 -30.00
N PRO A 16 30.18 44.76 -31.12
CA PRO A 16 30.08 43.60 -32.05
C PRO A 16 30.25 44.08 -33.55
N PRO A 17 30.06 43.29 -34.67
CA PRO A 17 28.71 43.02 -35.28
C PRO A 17 28.53 41.81 -36.30
N GLN A 18 27.24 41.46 -36.57
CA GLN A 18 26.55 41.08 -37.85
C GLN A 18 26.67 39.70 -38.60
N ASN A 19 25.48 39.05 -38.74
CA ASN A 19 24.78 38.37 -39.89
C ASN A 19 25.48 37.26 -40.74
N ALA A 20 24.87 36.16 -41.24
CA ALA A 20 23.52 35.58 -41.23
C ALA A 20 23.52 34.11 -41.78
N HIS A 21 22.50 33.33 -41.37
CA HIS A 21 21.88 32.11 -41.98
C HIS A 21 22.70 30.87 -42.36
N HIS A 22 22.59 29.78 -41.56
CA HIS A 22 21.74 28.60 -41.86
C HIS A 22 21.94 27.46 -40.83
N ASN A 23 20.83 26.77 -40.55
CA ASN A 23 20.64 25.47 -39.90
C ASN A 23 20.61 25.39 -38.36
N HIS A 24 19.44 24.92 -37.90
CA HIS A 24 19.08 24.50 -36.56
C HIS A 24 20.11 23.58 -35.91
N GLN A 25 20.54 23.94 -34.70
CA GLN A 25 20.62 23.01 -33.57
C GLN A 25 20.67 23.82 -32.26
N GLU A 26 19.52 23.92 -31.59
CA GLU A 26 19.47 24.10 -30.14
C GLU A 26 19.83 22.76 -29.49
N SER A 27 20.66 22.74 -28.45
CA SER A 27 20.55 21.71 -27.43
C SER A 27 20.73 22.33 -26.04
N SER A 28 19.61 22.48 -25.38
CA SER A 28 19.42 22.74 -23.96
C SER A 28 19.75 21.52 -23.09
N ARG A 29 19.77 21.77 -21.79
CA ARG A 29 20.06 20.90 -20.63
C ARG A 29 19.42 19.51 -20.59
N PHE A 30 20.15 18.64 -19.84
CA PHE A 30 19.74 17.47 -19.01
C PHE A 30 19.18 16.24 -19.74
N ASP A 31 19.69 15.05 -19.36
CA ASP A 31 18.95 13.81 -18.99
C ASP A 31 19.80 12.54 -19.16
N GLY A 32 19.52 11.55 -18.31
CA GLY A 32 20.37 10.39 -18.03
C GLY A 32 20.57 9.35 -19.13
N THR A 33 21.24 8.27 -18.71
CA THR A 33 21.62 7.06 -19.47
C THR A 33 22.62 7.27 -20.61
N GLY A 34 23.87 6.85 -20.38
CA GLY A 34 24.89 6.77 -21.40
C GLY A 34 24.59 5.65 -22.40
N ILE A 35 23.97 6.00 -23.53
CA ILE A 35 23.89 5.17 -24.74
C ILE A 35 25.08 5.51 -25.62
N ALA A 36 25.97 4.55 -25.87
CA ALA A 36 26.98 4.67 -26.92
C ALA A 36 26.49 3.91 -28.17
N ILE A 37 26.32 4.64 -29.28
CA ILE A 37 25.96 4.05 -30.58
C ILE A 37 27.25 3.80 -31.36
N ARG A 38 27.56 2.54 -31.63
CA ARG A 38 28.42 2.12 -32.74
C ARG A 38 27.68 1.03 -33.52
N ASP A 39 27.61 1.20 -34.83
CA ASP A 39 27.20 0.20 -35.82
C ASP A 39 25.80 -0.41 -35.63
N GLY A 40 24.81 0.42 -35.28
CA GLY A 40 23.39 0.05 -35.41
C GLY A 40 22.84 -0.92 -34.36
N THR A 41 23.59 -1.23 -33.30
CA THR A 41 23.09 -2.00 -32.14
C THR A 41 23.06 -1.14 -30.88
N VAL A 42 21.91 -1.04 -30.24
CA VAL A 42 21.72 -0.44 -28.91
C VAL A 42 21.94 -1.52 -27.84
N GLN A 43 23.00 -1.40 -27.04
CA GLN A 43 23.20 -2.24 -25.85
C GLN A 43 22.54 -1.58 -24.63
N VAL A 44 21.48 -2.20 -24.12
CA VAL A 44 20.92 -1.89 -22.79
C VAL A 44 21.47 -2.95 -21.83
N GLN A 45 22.19 -2.55 -20.78
CA GLN A 45 22.51 -3.45 -19.66
C GLN A 45 21.27 -3.61 -18.77
N GLY A 46 20.35 -4.43 -19.26
CA GLY A 46 19.16 -4.95 -18.60
C GLY A 46 18.66 -6.09 -19.47
N ASP A 47 18.80 -7.34 -19.01
CA ASP A 47 18.54 -8.55 -19.80
C ASP A 47 17.02 -8.75 -20.05
N LEU A 48 16.45 -8.02 -21.03
CA LEU A 48 15.13 -8.28 -21.60
C LEU A 48 15.23 -8.10 -23.12
N TYR A 49 15.18 -9.21 -23.87
CA TYR A 49 15.06 -9.20 -25.32
C TYR A 49 13.96 -10.18 -25.75
N VAL A 50 12.93 -9.60 -26.37
CA VAL A 50 11.82 -10.29 -27.04
C VAL A 50 12.22 -10.50 -28.50
N ASN A 51 12.12 -11.75 -28.99
CA ASN A 51 12.03 -11.99 -30.43
C ASN A 51 10.61 -11.59 -30.87
N SER A 52 10.44 -10.41 -31.44
CA SER A 52 9.22 -10.03 -32.17
C SER A 52 9.55 -9.75 -33.63
N SER A 53 9.57 -10.81 -34.45
CA SER A 53 9.24 -10.64 -35.86
C SER A 53 7.73 -10.85 -35.97
N HIS A 54 6.99 -9.75 -35.81
CA HIS A 54 5.58 -9.48 -36.16
C HIS A 54 5.01 -8.45 -35.17
N ALA A 55 5.46 -7.19 -35.29
CA ALA A 55 4.76 -6.06 -34.71
C ALA A 55 3.68 -5.60 -35.70
N THR A 56 2.43 -5.95 -35.42
CA THR A 56 1.26 -5.27 -35.99
C THR A 56 1.00 -3.97 -35.22
N GLU A 57 0.54 -2.93 -35.91
CA GLU A 57 0.45 -1.51 -35.52
C GLU A 57 -0.42 -1.15 -34.29
N GLU A 58 -0.75 -2.07 -33.39
CA GLU A 58 -1.66 -1.82 -32.25
C GLU A 58 -0.99 -1.29 -30.96
N THR A 59 0.34 -1.16 -30.89
CA THR A 59 1.09 -0.82 -29.66
C THR A 59 1.15 0.67 -29.28
N LYS A 60 0.20 1.52 -29.72
CA LYS A 60 0.23 2.97 -29.45
C LYS A 60 -0.84 3.53 -28.51
N ASN A 61 -1.60 2.71 -27.79
CA ASN A 61 -2.60 3.20 -26.82
C ASN A 61 -2.49 2.47 -25.46
N ILE A 62 -1.42 2.72 -24.71
CA ILE A 62 -1.31 2.26 -23.33
C ILE A 62 -2.01 3.30 -22.43
N ASN A 63 -3.02 2.86 -21.69
CA ASN A 63 -3.76 3.68 -20.74
C ASN A 63 -2.84 4.11 -19.56
N PRO A 64 -2.65 5.41 -19.29
CA PRO A 64 -1.76 5.90 -18.22
C PRO A 64 -2.19 5.43 -16.81
N ALA A 65 -3.44 5.02 -16.62
CA ALA A 65 -3.88 4.40 -15.37
C ALA A 65 -3.24 3.01 -15.16
N ARG A 66 -3.08 2.21 -16.23
CA ARG A 66 -2.47 0.87 -16.15
C ARG A 66 -0.98 0.97 -15.83
N GLU A 67 -0.29 1.94 -16.41
CA GLU A 67 1.13 2.16 -16.16
C GLU A 67 1.40 2.55 -14.69
N ARG A 68 0.56 3.41 -14.10
CA ARG A 68 0.65 3.72 -12.66
C ARG A 68 0.40 2.50 -11.78
N ILE A 69 -0.52 1.62 -12.15
CA ILE A 69 -0.80 0.39 -11.40
C ILE A 69 0.38 -0.59 -11.54
N LEU A 70 0.92 -0.74 -12.74
CA LEU A 70 2.09 -1.58 -13.01
C LEU A 70 3.31 -1.09 -12.22
N GLU A 71 3.57 0.22 -12.22
CA GLU A 71 4.66 0.82 -11.46
C GLU A 71 4.44 0.65 -9.95
N SER A 72 3.19 0.69 -9.48
CA SER A 72 2.87 0.43 -8.08
C SER A 72 3.12 -1.02 -7.64
N LEU A 73 3.34 -1.98 -8.55
CA LEU A 73 3.78 -3.33 -8.20
C LEU A 73 5.26 -3.38 -7.85
N ARG A 74 6.10 -2.50 -8.42
CA ARG A 74 7.54 -2.42 -8.13
C ARG A 74 7.83 -2.05 -6.68
N PHE A 75 9.00 -2.45 -6.20
CA PHE A 75 9.56 -2.05 -4.90
C PHE A 75 11.09 -2.12 -4.95
N GLU A 76 11.74 -1.42 -4.01
CA GLU A 76 13.13 -0.97 -4.12
C GLU A 76 14.16 -2.10 -4.29
N GLN A 77 13.98 -3.25 -3.62
CA GLN A 77 14.95 -4.36 -3.66
C GLN A 77 14.40 -5.66 -4.28
N ILE A 78 13.44 -5.55 -5.21
CA ILE A 78 12.73 -6.69 -5.83
C ILE A 78 13.65 -7.81 -6.36
N ASP A 79 14.82 -7.47 -6.90
CA ASP A 79 15.81 -8.42 -7.46
C ASP A 79 17.16 -8.44 -6.72
N ALA A 80 17.29 -7.67 -5.64
CA ALA A 80 18.60 -7.43 -5.00
C ALA A 80 19.27 -8.72 -4.52
N ARG A 81 18.48 -9.66 -3.98
CA ARG A 81 19.00 -10.94 -3.51
C ARG A 81 19.56 -11.77 -4.66
N GLN A 82 18.81 -11.90 -5.76
CA GLN A 82 19.24 -12.64 -6.93
C GLN A 82 20.57 -12.10 -7.50
N LEU A 83 20.71 -10.78 -7.58
CA LEU A 83 21.92 -10.11 -8.07
C LEU A 83 23.13 -10.34 -7.15
N SER A 84 22.92 -10.36 -5.84
CA SER A 84 23.98 -10.53 -4.82
C SER A 84 24.61 -11.93 -4.80
N ILE A 85 23.86 -12.98 -5.16
CA ILE A 85 24.34 -14.37 -5.08
C ILE A 85 25.56 -14.57 -5.97
N LYS A 86 26.67 -15.06 -5.40
CA LYS A 86 27.91 -15.32 -6.16
C LYS A 86 27.64 -16.35 -7.27
N LYS A 87 28.15 -16.09 -8.48
CA LYS A 87 28.08 -17.04 -9.60
C LYS A 87 28.74 -18.35 -9.21
N ALA A 88 28.21 -19.47 -9.71
CA ALA A 88 28.81 -20.77 -9.53
C ALA A 88 30.27 -20.76 -10.03
N HIS A 89 31.16 -21.41 -9.28
CA HIS A 89 32.55 -21.56 -9.69
C HIS A 89 32.65 -22.38 -10.99
N SER A 90 33.71 -22.20 -11.77
CA SER A 90 33.87 -22.91 -13.04
C SER A 90 33.67 -24.41 -12.86
N LYS A 91 32.73 -24.98 -13.63
CA LYS A 91 32.34 -26.40 -13.64
C LYS A 91 31.63 -26.92 -12.38
N THR A 92 31.20 -26.08 -11.42
CA THR A 92 30.31 -26.52 -10.33
C THR A 92 28.83 -26.44 -10.75
N CYS A 93 27.94 -27.13 -10.03
CA CYS A 93 26.50 -27.29 -10.30
C CYS A 93 26.11 -28.05 -11.58
N GLN A 94 27.04 -28.29 -12.52
CA GLN A 94 26.75 -28.94 -13.81
C GLN A 94 26.26 -30.39 -13.69
N TRP A 95 26.62 -31.08 -12.61
CA TRP A 95 26.15 -32.45 -12.36
C TRP A 95 24.64 -32.50 -12.16
N PHE A 96 24.04 -31.43 -11.63
CA PHE A 96 22.61 -31.38 -11.32
C PHE A 96 21.74 -31.53 -12.57
N LEU A 97 22.22 -31.01 -13.71
CA LEU A 97 21.57 -31.16 -15.02
C LEU A 97 21.53 -32.62 -15.52
N LYS A 98 22.37 -33.49 -14.94
CA LYS A 98 22.43 -34.92 -15.28
C LYS A 98 21.54 -35.78 -14.38
N THR A 99 21.04 -35.24 -13.28
CA THR A 99 20.20 -35.95 -12.30
C THR A 99 18.88 -36.37 -12.95
N ALA A 100 18.47 -37.63 -12.74
CA ALA A 100 17.27 -38.19 -13.35
C ALA A 100 15.99 -37.40 -12.98
N LEU A 101 15.86 -37.00 -11.71
CA LEU A 101 14.74 -36.20 -11.22
C LEU A 101 14.68 -34.80 -11.87
N TYR A 102 15.83 -34.14 -12.05
CA TYR A 102 15.89 -32.85 -12.74
C TYR A 102 15.53 -32.98 -14.22
N ARG A 103 16.05 -33.99 -14.92
CA ARG A 103 15.71 -34.24 -16.33
C ARG A 103 14.23 -34.52 -16.52
N LYS A 104 13.61 -35.24 -15.57
CA LYS A 104 12.16 -35.46 -15.57
C LYS A 104 11.40 -34.13 -15.48
N TRP A 105 11.79 -33.22 -14.59
CA TRP A 105 11.20 -31.88 -14.48
C TRP A 105 11.49 -30.98 -15.69
N GLU A 106 12.71 -31.03 -16.24
CA GLU A 106 13.15 -30.25 -17.40
C GLU A 106 12.49 -30.70 -18.71
N SER A 107 12.07 -31.96 -18.81
CA SER A 107 11.44 -32.54 -20.01
C SER A 107 10.15 -31.84 -20.44
N ARG A 108 9.49 -31.12 -19.51
CA ARG A 108 8.18 -30.46 -19.70
C ARG A 108 7.08 -31.42 -20.16
N ASP A 109 7.22 -32.71 -19.88
CA ASP A 109 6.25 -33.73 -20.27
C ASP A 109 4.94 -33.56 -19.48
N LEU A 110 3.82 -33.48 -20.22
CA LEU A 110 2.47 -33.16 -19.72
C LEU A 110 1.75 -34.38 -19.10
N GLY A 111 2.37 -35.57 -19.11
CA GLY A 111 1.73 -36.83 -18.73
C GLY A 111 1.39 -37.03 -17.25
N SER A 112 1.93 -36.24 -16.32
CA SER A 112 1.58 -36.29 -14.88
C SER A 112 1.78 -34.94 -14.19
N HIS A 113 0.80 -34.43 -13.43
CA HIS A 113 0.92 -33.20 -12.63
C HIS A 113 2.16 -33.22 -11.70
N ASP A 114 2.50 -34.41 -11.19
CA ASP A 114 3.64 -34.72 -10.34
C ASP A 114 5.03 -34.38 -10.92
N SER A 115 5.17 -34.20 -12.24
CA SER A 115 6.44 -33.86 -12.89
C SER A 115 6.74 -32.36 -12.94
N ARG A 116 5.76 -31.49 -12.63
CA ARG A 116 5.84 -30.03 -12.83
C ARG A 116 6.34 -29.27 -11.61
N PHE A 117 6.43 -29.92 -10.46
CA PHE A 117 6.88 -29.33 -9.21
C PHE A 117 8.17 -30.00 -8.72
N LEU A 118 9.26 -29.25 -8.64
CA LEU A 118 10.56 -29.71 -8.15
C LEU A 118 10.94 -29.00 -6.85
N TRP A 119 11.37 -29.76 -5.84
CA TRP A 119 11.82 -29.19 -4.56
C TRP A 119 13.25 -29.60 -4.21
N ILE A 120 14.15 -28.63 -4.21
CA ILE A 120 15.55 -28.73 -3.79
C ILE A 120 15.67 -28.45 -2.29
N LYS A 121 16.20 -29.41 -1.53
CA LYS A 121 16.40 -29.32 -0.08
C LYS A 121 17.88 -29.46 0.25
N GLY A 122 18.30 -28.89 1.37
CA GLY A 122 19.61 -29.20 1.92
C GLY A 122 20.01 -28.37 3.12
N LYS A 123 21.11 -28.77 3.77
CA LYS A 123 21.66 -28.12 4.97
C LYS A 123 21.89 -26.60 4.81
N PRO A 124 21.90 -25.84 5.91
CA PRO A 124 22.35 -24.44 5.90
C PRO A 124 23.75 -24.34 5.27
N GLY A 125 23.93 -23.42 4.32
CA GLY A 125 25.23 -23.22 3.67
C GLY A 125 25.62 -24.24 2.60
N ALA A 126 24.73 -25.16 2.19
CA ALA A 126 25.01 -26.18 1.16
C ALA A 126 25.08 -25.66 -0.29
N GLY A 127 24.85 -24.37 -0.54
CA GLY A 127 24.95 -23.76 -1.88
C GLY A 127 23.64 -23.74 -2.70
N LYS A 128 22.47 -23.90 -2.06
CA LYS A 128 21.14 -23.91 -2.70
C LYS A 128 20.88 -22.68 -3.58
N SER A 129 21.06 -21.47 -3.06
CA SER A 129 20.83 -20.23 -3.80
C SER A 129 21.77 -20.07 -5.00
N THR A 130 23.02 -20.54 -4.87
CA THR A 130 23.98 -20.59 -5.99
C THR A 130 23.53 -21.56 -7.07
N LEU A 131 23.01 -22.73 -6.69
CA LEU A 131 22.41 -23.68 -7.62
C LEU A 131 21.15 -23.12 -8.29
N MET A 132 20.24 -22.49 -7.55
CA MET A 132 19.02 -21.86 -8.09
C MET A 132 19.37 -20.79 -9.13
N ARG A 133 20.35 -19.93 -8.84
CA ARG A 133 20.87 -18.96 -9.81
C ARG A 133 21.44 -19.65 -11.05
N PHE A 134 22.22 -20.72 -10.88
CA PHE A 134 22.77 -21.50 -12.00
C PHE A 134 21.66 -22.12 -12.87
N LEU A 135 20.64 -22.71 -12.27
CA LEU A 135 19.52 -23.32 -13.00
C LEU A 135 18.68 -22.27 -13.74
N LEU A 136 18.48 -21.11 -13.14
CA LEU A 136 17.80 -19.98 -13.78
C LEU A 136 18.59 -19.47 -14.99
N GLU A 137 19.90 -19.23 -14.84
CA GLU A 137 20.78 -18.82 -15.95
C GLU A 137 20.83 -19.90 -17.06
N HIS A 138 20.82 -21.18 -16.69
CA HIS A 138 20.74 -22.29 -17.63
C HIS A 138 19.43 -22.29 -18.42
N ASN A 139 18.28 -22.17 -17.76
CA ASN A 139 16.97 -22.13 -18.41
C ASN A 139 16.80 -20.88 -19.29
N ARG A 140 17.32 -19.73 -18.87
CA ARG A 140 17.42 -18.53 -19.74
C ARG A 140 18.20 -18.82 -21.02
N SER A 141 19.32 -19.54 -20.91
CA SER A 141 20.13 -19.90 -22.09
C SER A 141 19.43 -20.90 -23.01
N LEU A 142 18.63 -21.83 -22.46
CA LEU A 142 17.85 -22.79 -23.24
C LEU A 142 16.71 -22.12 -23.99
N ALA A 143 15.98 -21.21 -23.32
CA ALA A 143 14.93 -20.40 -23.93
C ALA A 143 15.45 -19.50 -25.06
N ARG A 144 16.71 -19.04 -24.98
CA ARG A 144 17.35 -18.29 -26.08
C ARG A 144 17.72 -19.15 -27.29
N ARG A 145 18.05 -20.43 -27.09
CA ARG A 145 18.58 -21.33 -28.14
C ARG A 145 17.52 -22.16 -28.84
N SER A 146 16.50 -22.54 -28.09
CA SER A 146 15.34 -23.27 -28.60
C SER A 146 14.27 -22.21 -28.88
N SER A 147 13.56 -22.25 -30.01
CA SER A 147 12.43 -21.34 -30.30
C SER A 147 11.21 -21.59 -29.40
N ARG A 148 11.44 -21.93 -28.12
CA ARG A 148 10.43 -22.21 -27.10
C ARG A 148 9.84 -20.88 -26.64
N THR A 149 8.52 -20.75 -26.76
CA THR A 149 7.74 -19.64 -26.23
C THR A 149 7.50 -19.86 -24.72
N GLU A 150 8.58 -19.88 -23.94
CA GLU A 150 8.55 -20.04 -22.47
C GLU A 150 8.73 -18.69 -21.78
N VAL A 151 7.92 -18.39 -20.77
CA VAL A 151 8.08 -17.24 -19.88
C VAL A 151 8.75 -17.70 -18.58
N LEU A 152 9.82 -17.01 -18.19
CA LEU A 152 10.60 -17.34 -17.01
C LEU A 152 10.43 -16.24 -15.96
N ILE A 153 9.90 -16.62 -14.80
CA ILE A 153 9.71 -15.73 -13.66
C ILE A 153 10.47 -16.27 -12.45
N SER A 154 10.91 -15.38 -11.56
CA SER A 154 11.63 -15.81 -10.35
C SER A 154 11.50 -14.84 -9.19
N PHE A 155 11.57 -15.37 -7.97
CA PHE A 155 11.67 -14.56 -6.76
C PHE A 155 12.65 -15.19 -5.76
N PHE A 156 13.51 -14.36 -5.16
CA PHE A 156 14.51 -14.80 -4.19
C PHE A 156 14.27 -14.04 -2.89
N PHE A 157 13.75 -14.73 -1.87
CA PHE A 157 13.48 -14.11 -0.58
C PHE A 157 14.74 -13.50 0.02
N ASN A 158 14.62 -12.28 0.53
CA ASN A 158 15.71 -11.56 1.18
C ASN A 158 15.39 -11.34 2.65
N ALA A 159 15.89 -12.22 3.53
CA ALA A 159 15.78 -12.12 4.99
C ALA A 159 16.20 -10.76 5.58
N ARG A 160 16.92 -9.94 4.80
CA ARG A 160 17.47 -8.63 5.21
C ARG A 160 16.91 -7.45 4.40
N GLY A 161 15.98 -7.70 3.48
CA GLY A 161 15.24 -6.63 2.82
C GLY A 161 14.21 -6.00 3.76
N GLU A 162 13.37 -5.14 3.21
CA GLU A 162 12.21 -4.57 3.90
C GLU A 162 11.10 -5.64 4.03
N SER A 163 9.91 -5.23 4.48
CA SER A 163 8.79 -6.15 4.72
C SER A 163 8.32 -6.90 3.46
N LEU A 164 8.47 -6.32 2.27
CA LEU A 164 8.03 -6.94 1.01
C LEU A 164 8.97 -8.07 0.57
N GLU A 165 10.26 -7.91 0.75
CA GLU A 165 11.27 -8.89 0.30
C GLU A 165 11.27 -10.19 1.12
N LYS A 166 10.59 -10.19 2.27
CA LYS A 166 10.43 -11.34 3.19
C LYS A 166 9.02 -11.94 3.18
N SER A 167 8.06 -11.27 2.54
CA SER A 167 6.66 -11.68 2.58
C SER A 167 6.18 -12.26 1.27
N THR A 168 5.15 -13.08 1.35
CA THR A 168 4.42 -13.58 0.17
C THR A 168 3.77 -12.45 -0.63
N LEU A 169 3.45 -11.33 0.02
CA LEU A 169 2.96 -10.13 -0.65
C LEU A 169 3.96 -9.60 -1.69
N GLY A 170 5.25 -9.49 -1.33
CA GLY A 170 6.28 -9.07 -2.28
C GLY A 170 6.55 -10.10 -3.36
N LEU A 171 6.48 -11.40 -3.03
CA LEU A 171 6.57 -12.49 -4.01
C LEU A 171 5.49 -12.35 -5.09
N TYR A 172 4.21 -12.24 -4.71
CA TYR A 172 3.13 -12.16 -5.71
C TYR A 172 3.19 -10.87 -6.53
N ARG A 173 3.59 -9.75 -5.93
CA ARG A 173 3.83 -8.49 -6.67
C ARG A 173 4.90 -8.70 -7.74
N SER A 174 6.01 -9.33 -7.39
CA SER A 174 7.13 -9.56 -8.31
C SER A 174 6.78 -10.56 -9.41
N LEU A 175 6.17 -11.69 -9.08
CA LEU A 175 5.77 -12.69 -10.07
C LEU A 175 4.73 -12.15 -11.05
N LEU A 176 3.73 -11.41 -10.57
CA LEU A 176 2.72 -10.76 -11.41
C LEU A 176 3.35 -9.70 -12.31
N LEU A 177 4.23 -8.85 -11.77
CA LEU A 177 4.93 -7.84 -12.54
C LEU A 177 5.74 -8.47 -13.68
N GLN A 178 6.56 -9.47 -13.40
CA GLN A 178 7.38 -10.16 -14.41
C GLN A 178 6.52 -10.82 -15.49
N LEU A 179 5.36 -11.37 -15.12
CA LEU A 179 4.43 -11.97 -16.06
C LEU A 179 3.80 -10.92 -17.00
N LEU A 180 3.36 -9.78 -16.44
CA LEU A 180 2.78 -8.66 -17.19
C LEU A 180 3.80 -7.93 -18.06
N GLU A 181 5.06 -7.83 -17.63
CA GLU A 181 6.15 -7.28 -18.44
C GLU A 181 6.52 -8.20 -19.60
N ALA A 182 6.48 -9.52 -19.39
CA ALA A 182 6.76 -10.49 -20.45
C ALA A 182 5.68 -10.50 -21.54
N ARG A 183 4.44 -10.11 -21.20
CA ARG A 183 3.25 -10.22 -22.07
C ARG A 183 2.33 -9.00 -21.91
N PRO A 184 2.63 -7.87 -22.60
CA PRO A 184 1.86 -6.63 -22.50
C PRO A 184 0.37 -6.77 -22.85
N GLU A 185 0.02 -7.74 -23.69
CA GLU A 185 -1.36 -8.12 -24.02
C GLU A 185 -2.23 -8.45 -22.79
N SER A 186 -1.63 -8.93 -21.69
CA SER A 186 -2.34 -9.29 -20.45
C SER A 186 -2.59 -8.09 -19.53
N HIS A 187 -2.19 -6.87 -19.91
CA HIS A 187 -2.40 -5.67 -19.08
C HIS A 187 -3.89 -5.34 -18.87
N ARG A 188 -4.81 -5.95 -19.62
CA ARG A 188 -6.26 -5.77 -19.50
C ARG A 188 -6.79 -6.21 -18.14
N ILE A 189 -6.17 -7.20 -17.49
CA ILE A 189 -6.57 -7.65 -16.15
C ILE A 189 -6.47 -6.55 -15.08
N LEU A 190 -5.65 -5.52 -15.34
CA LEU A 190 -5.47 -4.38 -14.44
C LEU A 190 -6.63 -3.38 -14.50
N ASP A 191 -7.53 -3.46 -15.47
CA ASP A 191 -8.68 -2.55 -15.59
C ASP A 191 -9.66 -2.67 -14.42
N ALA A 192 -9.71 -3.85 -13.79
CA ALA A 192 -10.53 -4.09 -12.61
C ALA A 192 -9.93 -3.48 -11.32
N VAL A 193 -8.70 -2.95 -11.38
CA VAL A 193 -7.98 -2.41 -10.22
C VAL A 193 -8.07 -0.89 -10.22
N ARG A 194 -8.54 -0.31 -9.10
CA ARG A 194 -8.55 1.15 -8.92
C ARG A 194 -7.14 1.66 -8.60
N PRO A 195 -6.66 2.71 -9.30
CA PRO A 195 -5.38 3.35 -8.97
C PRO A 195 -5.33 3.80 -7.50
N GLY A 196 -4.21 3.58 -6.81
CA GLY A 196 -4.01 3.98 -5.41
C GLY A 196 -4.60 3.02 -4.36
N ARG A 197 -5.25 1.92 -4.76
CA ARG A 197 -5.65 0.85 -3.83
C ARG A 197 -4.40 0.12 -3.31
N PRO A 198 -4.26 -0.13 -1.99
CA PRO A 198 -3.16 -0.93 -1.47
C PRO A 198 -3.27 -2.39 -1.94
N TRP A 199 -2.12 -2.99 -2.26
CA TRP A 199 -2.04 -4.39 -2.65
C TRP A 199 -2.29 -5.32 -1.47
N THR A 200 -3.19 -6.29 -1.65
CA THR A 200 -3.41 -7.40 -0.71
C THR A 200 -3.01 -8.71 -1.38
N VAL A 201 -2.66 -9.72 -0.56
CA VAL A 201 -2.28 -11.04 -1.06
C VAL A 201 -3.40 -11.66 -1.90
N ASP A 202 -4.65 -11.58 -1.44
CA ASP A 202 -5.80 -12.16 -2.15
C ASP A 202 -6.01 -11.51 -3.53
N LEU A 203 -5.95 -10.17 -3.61
CA LEU A 203 -6.08 -9.46 -4.88
C LEU A 203 -4.97 -9.84 -5.87
N LEU A 204 -3.74 -10.00 -5.38
CA LEU A 204 -2.62 -10.38 -6.23
C LEU A 204 -2.71 -11.84 -6.68
N LYS A 205 -3.19 -12.75 -5.81
CA LYS A 205 -3.47 -14.14 -6.17
C LYS A 205 -4.52 -14.21 -7.30
N ASP A 206 -5.62 -13.48 -7.14
CA ASP A 206 -6.69 -13.41 -8.15
C ASP A 206 -6.18 -12.88 -9.49
N LEU A 207 -5.37 -11.82 -9.48
CA LEU A 207 -4.78 -11.25 -10.69
C LEU A 207 -3.74 -12.17 -11.32
N PHE A 208 -2.93 -12.83 -10.50
CA PHE A 208 -1.94 -13.79 -10.98
C PHE A 208 -2.61 -14.99 -11.63
N GLU A 209 -3.66 -15.55 -11.04
CA GLU A 209 -4.44 -16.63 -11.63
C GLU A 209 -5.07 -16.20 -12.98
N LYS A 210 -5.69 -15.02 -13.04
CA LYS A 210 -6.23 -14.47 -14.29
C LYS A 210 -5.15 -14.27 -15.35
N ALA A 211 -3.98 -13.77 -14.97
CA ALA A 211 -2.85 -13.60 -15.88
C ALA A 211 -2.38 -14.95 -16.45
N LEU A 212 -2.35 -16.00 -15.62
CA LEU A 212 -2.03 -17.36 -16.08
C LEU A 212 -3.10 -17.91 -17.03
N GLN A 213 -4.38 -17.65 -16.75
CA GLN A 213 -5.50 -18.06 -17.61
C GLN A 213 -5.48 -17.37 -18.98
N GLU A 214 -5.09 -16.11 -19.08
CA GLU A 214 -4.95 -15.42 -20.39
C GLU A 214 -3.79 -15.97 -21.24
N LEU A 215 -2.87 -16.75 -20.65
CA LEU A 215 -1.65 -17.24 -21.26
C LEU A 215 -1.72 -18.72 -21.69
N GLU A 216 -2.90 -19.22 -22.06
CA GLU A 216 -3.21 -20.66 -22.27
C GLU A 216 -2.15 -21.46 -23.08
N GLU A 217 -1.50 -20.85 -24.07
CA GLU A 217 -0.49 -21.52 -24.92
C GLU A 217 0.97 -21.31 -24.48
N THR A 218 1.24 -20.47 -23.49
CA THR A 218 2.60 -20.13 -23.05
C THR A 218 3.02 -21.02 -21.87
N SER A 219 4.18 -21.68 -21.97
CA SER A 219 4.74 -22.44 -20.84
C SER A 219 5.45 -21.49 -19.88
N ILE A 220 5.15 -21.61 -18.58
CA ILE A 220 5.66 -20.69 -17.56
C ILE A 220 6.55 -21.47 -16.59
N VAL A 221 7.76 -20.98 -16.35
CA VAL A 221 8.71 -21.59 -15.43
C VAL A 221 8.99 -20.61 -14.30
N CYS A 222 8.70 -21.03 -13.06
CA CYS A 222 8.83 -20.22 -11.86
C CYS A 222 9.92 -20.78 -10.94
N PHE A 223 10.88 -19.94 -10.57
CA PHE A 223 11.91 -20.27 -9.59
C PHE A 223 11.71 -19.46 -8.31
N VAL A 224 11.58 -20.14 -7.16
CA VAL A 224 11.53 -19.47 -5.85
C VAL A 224 12.59 -20.02 -4.92
N ASP A 225 13.50 -19.16 -4.47
CA ASP A 225 14.62 -19.51 -3.59
C ASP A 225 14.44 -18.95 -2.18
N ALA A 226 15.06 -19.62 -1.21
CA ALA A 226 15.13 -19.20 0.20
C ALA A 226 13.75 -19.14 0.89
N LEU A 227 12.89 -20.14 0.63
CA LEU A 227 11.58 -20.23 1.28
C LEU A 227 11.65 -20.18 2.80
N ASP A 228 12.74 -20.68 3.39
CA ASP A 228 13.00 -20.64 4.84
C ASP A 228 13.16 -19.24 5.45
N GLU A 229 13.16 -18.19 4.64
CA GLU A 229 13.29 -16.79 5.07
C GLU A 229 11.93 -16.06 5.17
N CYS A 230 10.82 -16.77 4.98
CA CYS A 230 9.45 -16.27 5.08
C CYS A 230 8.73 -16.91 6.29
N GLU A 231 7.63 -16.30 6.77
CA GLU A 231 6.84 -16.84 7.88
C GLU A 231 6.21 -18.20 7.52
N GLU A 232 6.18 -19.15 8.47
CA GLU A 232 5.78 -20.53 8.18
C GLU A 232 4.34 -20.65 7.65
N THR A 233 3.42 -19.86 8.21
CA THR A 233 2.01 -19.82 7.80
C THR A 233 1.88 -19.29 6.37
N GLU A 234 2.59 -18.22 6.04
CA GLU A 234 2.61 -17.64 4.70
C GLU A 234 3.17 -18.62 3.67
N ILE A 235 4.28 -19.32 3.99
CA ILE A 235 4.84 -20.35 3.11
C ILE A 235 3.81 -21.44 2.83
N ARG A 236 3.15 -21.94 3.87
CA ARG A 236 2.18 -23.03 3.72
C ARG A 236 1.04 -22.65 2.79
N ASP A 237 0.50 -21.45 2.95
CA ASP A 237 -0.60 -20.95 2.12
C ASP A 237 -0.14 -20.61 0.71
N MET A 238 1.10 -20.13 0.54
CA MET A 238 1.70 -19.89 -0.77
C MET A 238 1.95 -21.18 -1.53
N VAL A 239 2.55 -22.19 -0.89
CA VAL A 239 2.82 -23.45 -1.59
C VAL A 239 1.53 -24.18 -1.93
N ARG A 240 0.51 -24.15 -1.06
CA ARG A 240 -0.84 -24.66 -1.39
C ARG A 240 -1.39 -24.00 -2.64
N PHE A 241 -1.49 -22.66 -2.63
CA PHE A 241 -2.01 -21.90 -3.77
C PHE A 241 -1.27 -22.19 -5.08
N LEU A 242 0.07 -22.19 -5.06
CA LEU A 242 0.88 -22.46 -6.24
C LEU A 242 0.80 -23.93 -6.69
N SER A 243 0.61 -24.88 -5.77
CA SER A 243 0.39 -26.29 -6.11
C SER A 243 -0.99 -26.47 -6.74
N ASP A 244 -2.03 -25.87 -6.17
CA ASP A 244 -3.39 -25.86 -6.71
C ASP A 244 -3.38 -25.28 -8.13
N LEU A 245 -2.65 -24.19 -8.39
CA LEU A 245 -2.47 -23.63 -9.73
C LEU A 245 -1.72 -24.55 -10.70
N VAL A 246 -0.79 -25.37 -10.22
CA VAL A 246 -0.14 -26.40 -11.07
C VAL A 246 -1.14 -27.51 -11.39
N GLU A 247 -2.11 -27.80 -10.52
CA GLU A 247 -3.17 -28.78 -10.75
C GLU A 247 -4.27 -28.26 -11.69
N THR A 248 -4.73 -27.03 -11.47
CA THR A 248 -5.88 -26.41 -12.14
C THR A 248 -5.51 -25.53 -13.35
N GLY A 249 -4.28 -25.01 -13.41
CA GLY A 249 -3.80 -24.04 -14.39
C GLY A 249 -2.76 -24.59 -15.39
N GLY A 250 -2.86 -24.13 -16.65
CA GLY A 250 -2.03 -24.54 -17.77
C GLY A 250 -0.52 -24.32 -17.58
N ARG A 251 0.29 -25.27 -18.08
CA ARG A 251 1.77 -25.25 -18.32
C ARG A 251 2.70 -24.54 -17.30
N LEU A 252 2.28 -24.29 -16.06
CA LEU A 252 3.13 -23.77 -14.99
C LEU A 252 4.05 -24.86 -14.42
N HIS A 253 5.35 -24.58 -14.36
CA HIS A 253 6.40 -25.43 -13.80
C HIS A 253 7.11 -24.68 -12.68
N ILE A 254 7.22 -25.30 -11.51
CA ILE A 254 7.73 -24.65 -10.30
C ILE A 254 8.99 -25.37 -9.81
N CYS A 255 10.02 -24.60 -9.45
CA CYS A 255 11.22 -25.07 -8.77
C CYS A 255 11.43 -24.28 -7.48
N PHE A 256 11.39 -24.98 -6.34
CA PHE A 256 11.61 -24.39 -5.02
C PHE A 256 12.92 -24.84 -4.40
N ALA A 257 13.52 -23.95 -3.61
CA ALA A 257 14.66 -24.26 -2.76
C ALA A 257 14.43 -23.84 -1.30
N SER A 258 14.72 -24.74 -0.36
CA SER A 258 14.61 -24.47 1.08
C SER A 258 15.59 -25.29 1.92
N ARG A 259 15.73 -24.93 3.20
CA ARG A 259 16.32 -25.84 4.22
C ARG A 259 15.42 -27.04 4.50
N HIS A 260 15.93 -28.02 5.24
CA HIS A 260 15.13 -29.13 5.77
C HIS A 260 14.07 -28.61 6.73
N TYR A 261 12.81 -28.72 6.32
CA TYR A 261 11.66 -28.40 7.17
C TYR A 261 11.21 -29.66 7.91
N PRO A 262 11.06 -29.64 9.25
CA PRO A 262 10.49 -30.76 9.97
C PRO A 262 8.95 -30.87 9.87
N HIS A 263 8.24 -29.87 9.34
CA HIS A 263 6.76 -29.83 9.44
C HIS A 263 5.98 -29.50 8.15
N ILE A 264 6.65 -29.13 7.04
CA ILE A 264 5.97 -28.91 5.75
C ILE A 264 6.15 -30.17 4.89
N THR A 265 5.19 -31.08 4.99
CA THR A 265 5.11 -32.25 4.11
C THR A 265 4.15 -31.92 2.98
N ILE A 266 4.67 -31.45 1.86
CA ILE A 266 3.89 -31.40 0.61
C ILE A 266 4.20 -32.69 -0.13
N GLN A 267 3.17 -33.36 -0.64
CA GLN A 267 3.32 -34.56 -1.45
C GLN A 267 3.84 -34.19 -2.84
N THR A 268 5.11 -33.78 -2.93
CA THR A 268 5.77 -33.60 -4.23
C THR A 268 6.57 -34.85 -4.58
N VAL A 269 6.38 -35.37 -5.78
CA VAL A 269 7.06 -36.60 -6.24
C VAL A 269 8.54 -36.35 -6.57
N LEU A 270 8.92 -35.10 -6.86
CA LEU A 270 10.30 -34.72 -7.20
C LEU A 270 10.95 -33.88 -6.09
N SER A 271 11.69 -34.54 -5.19
CA SER A 271 12.53 -33.87 -4.20
C SER A 271 13.99 -34.32 -4.32
N ILE A 272 14.91 -33.36 -4.33
CA ILE A 272 16.36 -33.61 -4.37
C ILE A 272 16.98 -33.00 -3.13
N VAL A 273 17.65 -33.83 -2.33
CA VAL A 273 18.46 -33.40 -1.17
C VAL A 273 19.92 -33.30 -1.62
N LEU A 274 20.52 -32.11 -1.49
CA LEU A 274 21.84 -31.83 -2.07
C LEU A 274 22.97 -32.66 -1.45
N GLU A 275 23.01 -32.76 -0.13
CA GLU A 275 24.05 -33.48 0.61
C GLU A 275 24.04 -35.00 0.40
N ASP A 276 22.94 -35.57 -0.10
CA ASP A 276 22.84 -36.99 -0.43
C ASP A 276 23.45 -37.30 -1.81
N GLN A 277 23.87 -36.29 -2.56
CA GLN A 277 24.44 -36.43 -3.91
C GLN A 277 25.97 -36.44 -3.85
N ASN A 278 26.60 -37.55 -4.27
CA ASN A 278 28.06 -37.70 -4.27
C ASN A 278 28.77 -36.63 -5.11
N GLU A 279 28.14 -36.17 -6.18
CA GLU A 279 28.64 -35.17 -7.09
C GLU A 279 28.67 -33.76 -6.48
N HIS A 280 27.83 -33.48 -5.49
CA HIS A 280 27.89 -32.25 -4.69
C HIS A 280 29.23 -32.16 -3.94
N GLY A 281 29.69 -33.27 -3.36
CA GLY A 281 31.01 -33.37 -2.74
C GLY A 281 32.18 -33.18 -3.71
N ASN A 282 31.99 -33.50 -5.00
CA ASN A 282 33.00 -33.25 -6.04
C ASN A 282 33.08 -31.76 -6.42
N ASP A 283 31.98 -31.01 -6.32
CA ASP A 283 32.02 -29.55 -6.53
C ASP A 283 32.78 -28.85 -5.40
N ILE A 284 32.67 -29.35 -4.16
CA ILE A 284 33.48 -28.89 -3.02
C ILE A 284 34.96 -29.13 -3.33
N ALA A 285 35.33 -30.32 -3.81
CA ALA A 285 36.71 -30.65 -4.19
C ALA A 285 37.25 -29.68 -5.26
N ARG A 286 36.47 -29.44 -6.33
CA ARG A 286 36.86 -28.49 -7.39
C ARG A 286 37.03 -27.06 -6.88
N TYR A 287 36.19 -26.64 -5.93
CA TYR A 287 36.31 -25.32 -5.31
C TYR A 287 37.59 -25.21 -4.50
N ILE A 288 37.88 -26.20 -3.65
CA ILE A 288 39.13 -26.29 -2.87
C ILE A 288 40.32 -26.22 -3.81
N ASP A 289 40.30 -27.00 -4.90
CA ASP A 289 41.43 -27.07 -5.82
C ASP A 289 41.77 -25.73 -6.46
N ALA A 290 40.74 -24.93 -6.74
CA ALA A 290 40.87 -23.63 -7.38
C ALA A 290 41.17 -22.48 -6.41
N ARG A 291 40.74 -22.56 -5.15
CA ARG A 291 40.80 -21.44 -4.18
C ARG A 291 41.85 -21.61 -3.08
N LEU A 292 42.35 -22.80 -2.83
CA LEU A 292 43.39 -23.06 -1.84
C LEU A 292 44.78 -22.87 -2.46
N HIS A 293 45.46 -21.78 -2.10
CA HIS A 293 46.71 -21.31 -2.73
C HIS A 293 47.96 -22.07 -2.23
N LEU A 294 47.95 -23.40 -2.30
CA LEU A 294 49.10 -24.24 -1.92
C LEU A 294 49.93 -24.63 -3.14
N LYS A 295 51.26 -24.68 -2.96
CA LYS A 295 52.14 -25.30 -3.96
C LYS A 295 51.85 -26.80 -4.04
N GLU A 296 51.76 -27.32 -5.26
CA GLU A 296 51.51 -28.74 -5.51
C GLU A 296 52.54 -29.64 -4.79
N GLY A 297 52.05 -30.72 -4.19
CA GLY A 297 52.87 -31.67 -3.46
C GLY A 297 52.05 -32.56 -2.53
N LYS A 298 52.67 -33.62 -2.00
CA LYS A 298 51.99 -34.64 -1.18
C LYS A 298 51.23 -34.06 0.03
N ARG A 299 51.80 -33.05 0.71
CA ARG A 299 51.14 -32.38 1.85
C ARG A 299 49.93 -31.54 1.43
N ALA A 300 49.95 -30.94 0.24
CA ALA A 300 48.83 -30.17 -0.26
C ALA A 300 47.63 -31.09 -0.55
N GLU A 301 47.88 -32.26 -1.17
CA GLU A 301 46.84 -33.28 -1.40
C GLU A 301 46.24 -33.82 -0.10
N GLU A 302 47.08 -34.10 0.91
CA GLU A 302 46.62 -34.54 2.24
C GLU A 302 45.73 -33.49 2.91
N ILE A 303 46.09 -32.20 2.82
CA ILE A 303 45.27 -31.10 3.36
C ILE A 303 43.95 -30.98 2.60
N ARG A 304 43.96 -31.10 1.26
CA ARG A 304 42.75 -31.03 0.43
C ARG A 304 41.76 -32.14 0.75
N LEU A 305 42.25 -33.37 0.94
CA LEU A 305 41.43 -34.52 1.33
C LEU A 305 40.80 -34.33 2.72
N GLU A 306 41.62 -33.97 3.72
CA GLU A 306 41.18 -33.77 5.10
C GLU A 306 40.17 -32.62 5.22
N LEU A 307 40.37 -31.55 4.42
CA LEU A 307 39.44 -30.42 4.33
C LEU A 307 38.09 -30.83 3.74
N ARG A 308 38.10 -31.63 2.67
CA ARG A 308 36.88 -32.14 2.02
C ARG A 308 36.06 -33.02 2.95
N GLU A 309 36.72 -33.91 3.71
CA GLU A 309 36.04 -34.80 4.66
C GLU A 309 35.40 -34.02 5.81
N LYS A 310 36.12 -33.05 6.40
CA LYS A 310 35.59 -32.22 7.50
C LYS A 310 34.44 -31.32 7.07
N ALA A 311 34.38 -30.92 5.80
CA ALA A 311 33.34 -30.03 5.29
C ALA A 311 31.91 -30.58 5.40
N SER A 312 31.72 -31.91 5.37
CA SER A 312 30.40 -32.56 5.52
C SER A 312 29.28 -31.97 4.62
N GLY A 313 29.63 -31.51 3.41
CA GLY A 313 28.69 -30.91 2.46
C GLY A 313 28.34 -29.43 2.71
N VAL A 314 28.99 -28.76 3.66
CA VAL A 314 28.71 -27.36 4.02
C VAL A 314 29.68 -26.42 3.29
N PHE A 315 29.26 -25.87 2.14
CA PHE A 315 30.10 -25.02 1.29
C PHE A 315 30.63 -23.76 1.99
N ILE A 316 29.82 -23.11 2.83
CA ILE A 316 30.25 -21.91 3.57
C ILE A 316 31.38 -22.22 4.56
N TRP A 317 31.37 -23.41 5.18
CA TRP A 317 32.45 -23.87 6.05
C TRP A 317 33.75 -23.96 5.26
N VAL A 318 33.70 -24.54 4.06
CA VAL A 318 34.87 -24.65 3.17
C VAL A 318 35.39 -23.28 2.76
N ALA A 319 34.52 -22.37 2.37
CA ALA A 319 34.92 -21.01 1.99
C ALA A 319 35.69 -20.30 3.12
N LEU A 320 35.16 -20.37 4.35
CA LEU A 320 35.78 -19.78 5.53
C LEU A 320 37.12 -20.44 5.88
N VAL A 321 37.17 -21.77 5.91
CA VAL A 321 38.40 -22.50 6.26
C VAL A 321 39.49 -22.31 5.21
N VAL A 322 39.14 -22.27 3.92
CA VAL A 322 40.10 -21.97 2.84
C VAL A 322 40.70 -20.58 3.02
N GLU A 323 39.89 -19.57 3.34
CA GLU A 323 40.40 -18.22 3.62
C GLU A 323 41.32 -18.19 4.84
N ILE A 324 40.94 -18.89 5.93
CA ILE A 324 41.79 -19.03 7.13
C ILE A 324 43.14 -19.68 6.76
N LEU A 325 43.15 -20.76 5.99
CA LEU A 325 44.37 -21.46 5.60
C LEU A 325 45.22 -20.64 4.63
N ASN A 326 44.61 -19.91 3.70
CA ASN A 326 45.32 -19.00 2.81
C ASN A 326 46.02 -17.87 3.60
N LYS A 327 45.33 -17.25 4.56
CA LYS A 327 45.92 -16.21 5.45
C LYS A 327 47.11 -16.76 6.24
N GLU A 328 47.02 -17.98 6.77
CA GLU A 328 48.12 -18.64 7.47
C GLU A 328 49.31 -18.97 6.54
N TYR A 329 49.02 -19.38 5.31
CA TYR A 329 50.03 -19.67 4.29
C TYR A 329 50.77 -18.40 3.84
N GLU A 330 50.02 -17.32 3.58
CA GLU A 330 50.55 -16.00 3.23
C GLU A 330 51.40 -15.40 4.36
N ALA A 331 51.05 -15.69 5.62
CA ALA A 331 51.87 -15.36 6.79
C ALA A 331 53.14 -16.23 6.94
N GLY A 332 53.46 -17.09 5.96
CA GLY A 332 54.66 -17.93 5.94
C GLY A 332 54.57 -19.21 6.79
N ARG A 333 53.42 -19.51 7.40
CA ARG A 333 53.23 -20.66 8.32
C ARG A 333 52.79 -21.94 7.60
N SER A 334 53.39 -22.22 6.44
CA SER A 334 53.06 -23.37 5.58
C SER A 334 53.18 -24.74 6.27
N TYR A 335 54.09 -24.88 7.24
CA TYR A 335 54.29 -26.13 7.99
C TYR A 335 53.19 -26.41 9.03
N ALA A 336 52.48 -25.39 9.49
CA ALA A 336 51.46 -25.48 10.54
C ALA A 336 50.03 -25.64 9.98
N LEU A 337 49.84 -25.56 8.66
CA LEU A 337 48.52 -25.55 8.03
C LEU A 337 47.69 -26.80 8.33
N ARG A 338 48.31 -27.99 8.26
CA ARG A 338 47.60 -29.25 8.52
C ARG A 338 47.18 -29.37 9.98
N GLU A 339 48.03 -28.95 10.90
CA GLU A 339 47.70 -28.90 12.33
C GLU A 339 46.61 -27.87 12.61
N ARG A 340 46.67 -26.71 11.95
CA ARG A 340 45.63 -25.69 12.04
C ARG A 340 44.28 -26.23 11.54
N LEU A 341 44.25 -26.95 10.42
CA LEU A 341 43.03 -27.59 9.91
C LEU A 341 42.45 -28.61 10.89
N ARG A 342 43.31 -29.35 11.63
CA ARG A 342 42.86 -30.29 12.65
C ARG A 342 42.22 -29.60 13.85
N GLN A 343 42.77 -28.48 14.28
CA GLN A 343 42.26 -27.68 15.39
C GLN A 343 40.92 -27.02 15.07
N LEU A 344 40.63 -26.70 13.80
CA LEU A 344 39.35 -26.10 13.42
C LEU A 344 38.19 -27.09 13.57
N PRO A 345 37.05 -26.70 14.13
CA PRO A 345 35.89 -27.57 14.29
C PRO A 345 35.27 -27.95 12.93
N SER A 346 34.71 -29.15 12.84
CA SER A 346 34.04 -29.65 11.63
C SER A 346 32.62 -29.13 11.45
N ASP A 347 31.98 -28.68 12.53
CA ASP A 347 30.65 -28.08 12.47
C ASP A 347 30.74 -26.56 12.27
N LEU A 348 29.76 -26.01 11.54
CA LEU A 348 29.73 -24.60 11.18
C LEU A 348 29.49 -23.69 12.40
N HIS A 349 28.74 -24.18 13.39
CA HIS A 349 28.40 -23.45 14.61
C HIS A 349 29.67 -23.11 15.41
N ASN A 350 30.45 -24.12 15.77
CA ASN A 350 31.71 -23.93 16.50
C ASN A 350 32.75 -23.20 15.65
N LEU A 351 32.73 -23.33 14.32
CA LEU A 351 33.62 -22.55 13.46
C LEU A 351 33.33 -21.05 13.58
N PHE A 352 32.05 -20.64 13.60
CA PHE A 352 31.70 -19.23 13.84
C PHE A 352 32.15 -18.76 15.22
N ARG A 353 31.95 -19.59 16.26
CA ARG A 353 32.44 -19.29 17.61
C ARG A 353 33.96 -19.09 17.63
N ASP A 354 34.71 -19.96 16.98
CA ASP A 354 36.17 -19.86 16.87
C ASP A 354 36.60 -18.60 16.13
N ILE A 355 35.93 -18.25 15.02
CA ILE A 355 36.22 -17.02 14.25
C ILE A 355 36.00 -15.78 15.12
N LEU A 356 34.84 -15.69 15.77
CA LEU A 356 34.45 -14.53 16.58
C LEU A 356 35.22 -14.40 17.90
N SER A 357 35.90 -15.47 18.35
CA SER A 357 36.71 -15.47 19.58
C SER A 357 38.22 -15.38 19.33
N ARG A 358 38.65 -15.35 18.06
CA ARG A 358 40.06 -15.51 17.67
C ARG A 358 40.94 -14.30 17.96
N ASP A 359 40.44 -13.08 17.74
CA ASP A 359 41.20 -11.84 17.88
C ASP A 359 40.54 -10.94 18.95
N ASN A 360 41.25 -10.73 20.06
CA ASN A 360 40.76 -9.94 21.20
C ASN A 360 41.23 -8.46 21.16
N LYS A 361 41.86 -8.03 20.06
CA LYS A 361 42.45 -6.68 19.97
C LYS A 361 41.41 -5.58 19.75
N ASP A 362 40.33 -5.86 19.03
CA ASP A 362 39.25 -4.90 18.78
C ASP A 362 37.85 -5.54 18.91
N ARG A 363 37.65 -6.14 20.08
CA ARG A 363 36.42 -6.85 20.43
C ARG A 363 35.18 -5.93 20.46
N ALA A 364 35.37 -4.66 20.82
CA ALA A 364 34.31 -3.66 20.86
C ALA A 364 33.81 -3.32 19.46
N SER A 365 34.70 -3.08 18.50
CA SER A 365 34.29 -2.84 17.11
C SER A 365 33.63 -4.06 16.48
N LEU A 366 34.12 -5.27 16.78
CA LEU A 366 33.49 -6.51 16.30
C LEU A 366 32.05 -6.65 16.81
N LEU A 367 31.85 -6.47 18.12
CA LEU A 367 30.53 -6.51 18.74
C LEU A 367 29.60 -5.48 18.10
N LEU A 368 30.05 -4.23 17.99
CA LEU A 368 29.25 -3.14 17.44
C LEU A 368 28.93 -3.35 15.96
N CYS A 369 29.86 -3.91 15.18
CA CYS A 369 29.63 -4.26 13.77
C CYS A 369 28.51 -5.30 13.66
N ILE A 370 28.58 -6.35 14.48
CA ILE A 370 27.54 -7.39 14.53
C ILE A 370 26.18 -6.78 14.94
N GLN A 371 26.15 -5.90 15.94
CA GLN A 371 24.93 -5.24 16.39
C GLN A 371 24.29 -4.39 15.29
N TRP A 372 25.09 -3.61 14.55
CA TRP A 372 24.61 -2.83 13.41
C TRP A 372 24.03 -3.71 12.31
N VAL A 373 24.68 -4.83 11.97
CA VAL A 373 24.18 -5.74 10.93
C VAL A 373 22.92 -6.50 11.40
N LEU A 374 22.75 -6.73 12.71
CA LEU A 374 21.60 -7.45 13.26
C LEU A 374 20.36 -6.58 13.51
N PHE A 375 20.55 -5.39 14.08
CA PHE A 375 19.50 -4.62 14.76
C PHE A 375 19.30 -3.20 14.19
N ALA A 376 19.99 -2.83 13.12
CA ALA A 376 19.71 -1.57 12.45
C ALA A 376 18.25 -1.50 11.97
N LYS A 377 17.65 -0.31 12.06
CA LYS A 377 16.31 0.02 11.55
C LYS A 377 16.20 -0.28 10.06
N THR A 378 17.24 0.08 9.32
CA THR A 378 17.43 -0.19 7.89
C THR A 378 18.89 -0.59 7.65
N PRO A 379 19.21 -1.44 6.67
CA PRO A 379 20.59 -1.84 6.39
C PRO A 379 21.48 -0.64 6.05
N LEU A 380 22.63 -0.51 6.73
CA LEU A 380 23.57 0.60 6.51
C LEU A 380 24.39 0.40 5.22
N THR A 381 24.72 1.48 4.54
CA THR A 381 25.77 1.49 3.51
C THR A 381 27.17 1.29 4.13
N PRO A 382 28.19 0.89 3.35
CA PRO A 382 29.56 0.76 3.88
C PRO A 382 30.08 2.04 4.54
N VAL A 383 29.81 3.21 3.94
CA VAL A 383 30.20 4.51 4.47
C VAL A 383 29.46 4.80 5.77
N GLN A 384 28.16 4.54 5.84
CA GLN A 384 27.38 4.71 7.07
C GLN A 384 27.88 3.81 8.20
N LEU A 385 28.18 2.53 7.92
CA LEU A 385 28.69 1.61 8.92
C LEU A 385 30.07 2.04 9.44
N TYR A 386 30.94 2.56 8.58
CA TYR A 386 32.23 3.11 8.97
C TYR A 386 32.08 4.21 10.03
N PHE A 387 31.26 5.23 9.74
CA PHE A 387 30.99 6.30 10.69
C PHE A 387 30.27 5.81 11.95
N ALA A 388 29.33 4.86 11.81
CA ALA A 388 28.61 4.30 12.94
C ALA A 388 29.53 3.54 13.91
N LEU A 389 30.53 2.83 13.41
CA LEU A 389 31.53 2.12 14.22
C LEU A 389 32.45 3.09 14.96
N ILE A 390 32.99 4.09 14.25
CA ILE A 390 33.86 5.09 14.88
C ILE A 390 33.10 5.87 15.95
N SER A 391 31.83 6.19 15.71
CA SER A 391 30.99 6.89 16.70
C SER A 391 30.79 6.13 18.00
N GLY A 392 30.85 4.80 17.96
CA GLY A 392 30.70 3.97 19.15
C GLY A 392 32.02 3.65 19.85
N VAL A 393 33.11 3.45 19.09
CA VAL A 393 34.39 2.95 19.63
C VAL A 393 35.42 4.05 19.82
N GLU A 394 35.52 4.98 18.88
CA GLU A 394 36.51 6.06 18.88
C GLU A 394 35.88 7.43 18.54
N PRO A 395 34.90 7.92 19.32
CA PRO A 395 34.14 9.13 18.97
C PRO A 395 35.02 10.40 18.88
N ALA A 396 36.15 10.43 19.58
CA ALA A 396 37.12 11.54 19.51
C ALA A 396 37.80 11.68 18.14
N CYS A 397 37.79 10.62 17.32
CA CYS A 397 38.37 10.63 15.98
C CYS A 397 37.44 11.21 14.92
N LEU A 398 36.13 11.37 15.21
CA LEU A 398 35.14 11.88 14.25
C LEU A 398 35.50 13.26 13.68
N ASP A 399 36.18 14.09 14.47
CA ASP A 399 36.60 15.43 14.04
C ASP A 399 37.80 15.44 13.10
N GLN A 400 38.53 14.32 13.01
CA GLN A 400 39.78 14.18 12.27
C GLN A 400 39.61 13.44 10.94
N ILE A 401 38.40 12.94 10.65
CA ILE A 401 38.09 12.19 9.44
C ILE A 401 37.93 13.16 8.28
N ASP A 402 38.80 13.06 7.28
CA ASP A 402 38.64 13.73 5.99
C ASP A 402 37.84 12.83 5.03
N LEU A 403 36.71 13.33 4.55
CA LEU A 403 35.84 12.60 3.61
C LEU A 403 36.48 12.43 2.23
N GLU A 404 37.47 13.26 1.87
CA GLU A 404 38.17 13.18 0.57
C GLU A 404 39.25 12.07 0.54
N ASP A 405 39.74 11.62 1.70
CA ASP A 405 40.88 10.68 1.82
C ASP A 405 40.48 9.19 1.83
N HIS A 406 39.18 8.88 1.91
CA HIS A 406 38.70 7.51 2.06
C HIS A 406 38.21 6.90 0.74
N SER A 407 39.10 6.18 0.04
CA SER A 407 38.70 5.31 -1.07
C SER A 407 37.73 4.21 -0.63
N ASP A 408 36.82 3.81 -1.52
CA ASP A 408 35.89 2.68 -1.31
C ASP A 408 36.58 1.39 -0.84
N ASP A 409 37.81 1.16 -1.31
CA ASP A 409 38.62 -0.01 -0.94
C ASP A 409 39.07 0.02 0.53
N ASN A 410 39.38 1.21 1.07
CA ASN A 410 39.75 1.36 2.48
C ASN A 410 38.55 1.10 3.39
N ILE A 411 37.37 1.62 3.04
CA ILE A 411 36.13 1.39 3.79
C ILE A 411 35.75 -0.10 3.75
N ARG A 412 35.86 -0.75 2.58
CA ARG A 412 35.62 -2.19 2.46
C ARG A 412 36.55 -3.03 3.32
N ARG A 413 37.86 -2.70 3.33
CA ARG A 413 38.84 -3.38 4.21
C ARG A 413 38.52 -3.13 5.68
N PHE A 414 38.11 -1.92 6.04
CA PHE A 414 37.71 -1.60 7.40
C PHE A 414 36.52 -2.45 7.87
N VAL A 415 35.45 -2.54 7.07
CA VAL A 415 34.28 -3.37 7.40
C VAL A 415 34.65 -4.85 7.48
N LEU A 416 35.49 -5.34 6.55
CA LEU A 416 35.93 -6.74 6.54
C LEU A 416 36.74 -7.09 7.79
N ASN A 417 37.65 -6.21 8.22
CA ASN A 417 38.45 -6.42 9.43
C ASN A 417 37.57 -6.37 10.70
N ASN A 418 36.68 -5.39 10.81
CA ASN A 418 35.80 -5.23 11.98
C ASN A 418 34.67 -6.27 12.04
N SER A 419 34.47 -7.08 11.00
CA SER A 419 33.49 -8.17 11.01
C SER A 419 34.12 -9.56 10.99
N GLU A 420 35.45 -9.67 11.08
CA GLU A 420 36.20 -10.92 10.91
C GLU A 420 35.87 -11.65 9.59
N GLY A 421 35.57 -10.89 8.54
CA GLY A 421 35.16 -11.42 7.23
C GLY A 421 33.74 -11.98 7.19
N LEU A 422 32.95 -11.82 8.26
CA LEU A 422 31.57 -12.31 8.31
C LEU A 422 30.56 -11.34 7.69
N ALA A 423 30.94 -10.10 7.39
CA ALA A 423 30.10 -9.12 6.68
C ALA A 423 30.71 -8.68 5.33
N GLU A 424 29.85 -8.49 4.34
CA GLU A 424 30.21 -8.02 3.00
C GLU A 424 29.18 -7.00 2.46
N PRO A 425 29.59 -6.07 1.57
CA PRO A 425 28.66 -5.21 0.86
C PRO A 425 27.84 -6.00 -0.19
N THR A 426 26.57 -5.65 -0.35
CA THR A 426 25.68 -6.17 -1.40
C THR A 426 26.13 -5.70 -2.79
N LYS A 427 25.66 -6.40 -3.83
CA LYS A 427 25.91 -6.07 -5.24
C LYS A 427 24.65 -5.49 -5.87
N SER A 428 24.28 -4.29 -5.44
CA SER A 428 23.12 -3.51 -5.91
C SER A 428 23.59 -2.13 -6.40
N ALA A 429 22.68 -1.35 -6.98
CA ALA A 429 22.94 0.04 -7.36
C ALA A 429 23.37 0.89 -6.14
N THR A 430 22.77 0.63 -4.99
CA THR A 430 23.13 1.20 -3.68
C THR A 430 23.58 0.07 -2.73
N PRO A 431 24.89 -0.12 -2.51
CA PRO A 431 25.39 -1.23 -1.70
C PRO A 431 25.11 -1.01 -0.21
N THR A 432 24.61 -2.04 0.46
CA THR A 432 24.35 -2.13 1.90
C THR A 432 25.15 -3.27 2.52
N ILE A 433 25.41 -3.22 3.82
CA ILE A 433 26.17 -4.26 4.52
C ILE A 433 25.25 -5.40 4.95
N GLN A 434 25.74 -6.62 4.77
CA GLN A 434 25.03 -7.83 5.13
C GLN A 434 26.05 -8.89 5.60
N PHE A 435 25.67 -9.88 6.42
CA PHE A 435 26.54 -11.05 6.61
C PHE A 435 26.77 -11.84 5.31
N ILE A 436 27.91 -12.51 5.20
CA ILE A 436 28.27 -13.37 4.06
C ILE A 436 27.29 -14.52 3.82
N HIS A 437 26.55 -14.94 4.86
CA HIS A 437 25.56 -16.01 4.80
C HIS A 437 24.52 -15.87 5.92
N GLU A 438 23.31 -16.39 5.74
CA GLU A 438 22.24 -16.29 6.75
C GLU A 438 22.52 -17.13 8.00
N SER A 439 23.22 -18.26 7.84
CA SER A 439 23.66 -19.09 8.97
C SER A 439 24.49 -18.34 10.02
N VAL A 440 25.13 -17.22 9.66
CA VAL A 440 25.80 -16.34 10.64
C VAL A 440 24.77 -15.70 11.56
N ARG A 441 23.68 -15.15 11.00
CA ARG A 441 22.59 -14.54 11.77
C ARG A 441 21.86 -15.58 12.63
N ASP A 442 21.60 -16.77 12.08
CA ASP A 442 21.02 -17.88 12.84
C ASP A 442 21.87 -18.23 14.07
N PHE A 443 23.19 -18.37 13.88
CA PHE A 443 24.13 -18.64 14.97
C PHE A 443 24.06 -17.57 16.07
N LEU A 444 23.99 -16.30 15.68
CA LEU A 444 23.99 -15.18 16.62
C LEU A 444 22.66 -15.03 17.38
N LEU A 445 21.51 -15.40 16.77
CA LEU A 445 20.18 -15.15 17.35
C LEU A 445 19.46 -16.40 17.92
N LYS A 446 19.59 -17.57 17.30
CA LYS A 446 18.77 -18.75 17.63
C LYS A 446 19.29 -19.57 18.81
N GLU A 447 20.59 -19.52 19.09
CA GLU A 447 21.22 -20.42 20.08
C GLU A 447 21.65 -19.69 21.39
N GLN A 448 21.27 -18.42 21.58
CA GLN A 448 21.68 -17.58 22.74
C GLN A 448 23.21 -17.48 22.97
N ASP A 449 24.01 -17.95 22.01
CA ASP A 449 25.47 -18.08 22.11
C ASP A 449 26.25 -16.78 21.95
N LEU A 450 25.57 -15.73 21.49
CA LEU A 450 26.13 -14.38 21.49
C LEU A 450 26.55 -13.96 22.91
N TYR A 451 25.86 -14.42 23.96
CA TYR A 451 26.28 -14.23 25.35
C TYR A 451 27.60 -14.93 25.67
N GLY A 452 27.77 -16.17 25.19
CA GLY A 452 28.98 -16.96 25.45
C GLY A 452 30.22 -16.33 24.82
N ILE A 453 30.04 -15.62 23.70
CA ILE A 453 31.11 -14.86 23.03
C ILE A 453 31.26 -13.47 23.66
N PHE A 454 30.16 -12.77 23.94
CA PHE A 454 30.10 -11.40 24.46
C PHE A 454 29.30 -11.32 25.78
N PRO A 455 29.97 -11.49 26.95
CA PRO A 455 29.31 -11.46 28.25
C PRO A 455 28.61 -10.13 28.56
N GLU A 456 29.04 -9.04 27.93
CA GLU A 456 28.42 -7.71 28.01
C GLU A 456 26.95 -7.70 27.54
N LEU A 457 26.50 -8.71 26.80
CA LEU A 457 25.11 -8.86 26.34
C LEU A 457 24.26 -9.79 27.22
N GLN A 458 24.82 -10.34 28.29
CA GLN A 458 24.14 -11.35 29.12
C GLN A 458 22.80 -10.83 29.68
N GLY A 459 21.76 -11.65 29.52
CA GLY A 459 20.42 -11.41 30.07
C GLY A 459 19.51 -10.52 29.21
N ASN A 460 20.04 -9.72 28.28
CA ASN A 460 19.24 -8.86 27.42
C ASN A 460 19.98 -8.43 26.15
N ILE A 461 20.13 -9.34 25.19
CA ILE A 461 20.87 -9.10 23.93
C ILE A 461 20.23 -7.97 23.13
N VAL A 462 18.91 -8.02 22.93
CA VAL A 462 18.19 -7.09 22.05
C VAL A 462 18.20 -5.68 22.65
N GLY A 463 17.80 -5.54 23.92
CA GLY A 463 17.76 -4.24 24.60
C GLY A 463 19.14 -3.59 24.72
N ARG A 464 20.18 -4.34 25.12
CA ARG A 464 21.55 -3.80 25.21
C ARG A 464 22.14 -3.44 23.85
N SER A 465 21.80 -4.19 22.81
CA SER A 465 22.25 -3.85 21.45
C SER A 465 21.61 -2.56 20.98
N HIS A 466 20.30 -2.39 21.13
CA HIS A 466 19.64 -1.14 20.79
C HIS A 466 20.13 0.04 21.64
N GLU A 467 20.44 -0.17 22.92
CA GLU A 467 21.08 0.85 23.75
C GLU A 467 22.45 1.28 23.17
N ALA A 468 23.30 0.33 22.77
CA ALA A 468 24.59 0.64 22.15
C ALA A 468 24.43 1.40 20.82
N LEU A 469 23.49 0.98 19.96
CA LEU A 469 23.22 1.66 18.69
C LEU A 469 22.68 3.09 18.91
N LYS A 470 21.82 3.28 19.91
CA LYS A 470 21.34 4.61 20.33
C LYS A 470 22.50 5.52 20.75
N GLN A 471 23.42 5.02 21.58
CA GLN A 471 24.60 5.78 22.01
C GLN A 471 25.48 6.17 20.82
N CYS A 472 25.68 5.29 19.85
CA CYS A 472 26.42 5.61 18.63
C CYS A 472 25.77 6.75 17.83
N CYS A 473 24.45 6.72 17.65
CA CYS A 473 23.71 7.81 17.01
C CYS A 473 23.90 9.14 17.74
N MET A 474 23.81 9.12 19.08
CA MET A 474 24.00 10.31 19.93
C MET A 474 25.41 10.88 19.83
N SER A 475 26.43 10.03 19.90
CA SER A 475 27.84 10.44 19.75
C SER A 475 28.08 11.11 18.41
N TYR A 476 27.58 10.51 17.32
CA TYR A 476 27.73 11.07 15.98
C TYR A 476 27.05 12.44 15.85
N MET A 477 25.79 12.53 16.31
CA MET A 477 25.03 13.78 16.26
C MET A 477 25.65 14.89 17.12
N SER A 478 26.35 14.53 18.20
CA SER A 478 27.02 15.47 19.08
C SER A 478 28.41 15.88 18.58
N SER A 479 28.90 15.31 17.48
CA SER A 479 30.22 15.65 16.93
C SER A 479 30.26 17.11 16.43
N PRO A 480 31.34 17.86 16.72
CA PRO A 480 31.50 19.24 16.27
C PRO A 480 31.28 19.47 14.78
N ASN A 481 31.66 18.51 13.93
CA ASN A 481 31.45 18.58 12.47
C ASN A 481 29.96 18.54 12.10
N VAL A 482 29.16 17.73 12.81
CA VAL A 482 27.72 17.60 12.57
C VAL A 482 26.94 18.76 13.20
N VAL A 483 27.28 19.16 14.43
CA VAL A 483 26.61 20.27 15.15
C VAL A 483 26.69 21.58 14.38
N LYS A 484 27.78 21.81 13.63
CA LYS A 484 27.99 23.04 12.85
C LYS A 484 27.22 23.08 11.53
N LEU A 485 26.56 21.99 11.13
CA LEU A 485 25.82 21.95 9.87
C LEU A 485 24.66 22.93 9.93
N LYS A 486 24.62 23.83 8.94
CA LYS A 486 23.54 24.80 8.82
C LYS A 486 22.41 24.23 7.96
N PRO A 487 21.16 24.66 8.21
CA PRO A 487 20.05 24.41 7.30
C PRO A 487 20.40 24.84 5.86
N PHE A 488 19.96 24.05 4.88
CA PHE A 488 20.05 24.35 3.44
C PHE A 488 21.43 24.22 2.78
N LEU A 489 22.34 23.44 3.34
CA LEU A 489 23.52 23.00 2.59
C LEU A 489 23.07 22.01 1.49
N PRO A 490 23.34 22.28 0.19
CA PRO A 490 23.35 21.23 -0.80
C PRO A 490 24.32 20.14 -0.35
N ASP A 491 23.98 18.87 -0.55
CA ASP A 491 24.87 17.73 -0.26
C ASP A 491 25.13 17.43 1.22
N THR A 492 24.15 17.64 2.12
CA THR A 492 24.23 17.16 3.53
C THR A 492 24.60 15.69 3.65
N ALA A 493 24.17 14.85 2.69
CA ALA A 493 24.52 13.43 2.62
C ALA A 493 26.02 13.19 2.34
N PHE A 494 26.70 14.12 1.65
CA PHE A 494 28.14 14.04 1.41
C PHE A 494 28.92 14.40 2.69
N PHE A 495 28.57 15.52 3.32
CA PHE A 495 29.29 16.04 4.50
C PHE A 495 28.96 15.30 5.81
N ALA A 496 27.82 14.63 5.89
CA ALA A 496 27.45 13.84 7.06
C ALA A 496 26.71 12.54 6.67
N PRO A 497 27.43 11.54 6.12
CA PRO A 497 26.83 10.34 5.52
C PRO A 497 25.94 9.52 6.47
N PHE A 498 26.22 9.58 7.77
CA PHE A 498 25.47 8.84 8.80
C PHE A 498 24.38 9.67 9.50
N LEU A 499 24.27 10.98 9.24
CA LEU A 499 23.34 11.86 9.97
C LEU A 499 21.87 11.47 9.76
N ALA A 500 21.49 11.15 8.52
CA ALA A 500 20.12 10.77 8.18
C ALA A 500 19.67 9.55 8.99
N TYR A 501 20.52 8.53 9.06
CA TYR A 501 20.26 7.35 9.86
C TYR A 501 20.30 7.69 11.36
N ALA A 502 21.34 8.37 11.84
CA ALA A 502 21.52 8.66 13.27
C ALA A 502 20.34 9.45 13.86
N ASN A 503 19.88 10.48 13.15
CA ASN A 503 18.77 11.33 13.58
C ASN A 503 17.46 10.54 13.72
N GLN A 504 17.08 9.71 12.74
CA GLN A 504 15.86 8.89 12.86
C GLN A 504 16.06 7.66 13.75
N GLY A 505 17.25 7.10 13.74
CA GLY A 505 17.63 5.86 14.40
C GLY A 505 17.74 6.02 15.91
N VAL A 506 18.12 7.19 16.43
CA VAL A 506 18.27 7.39 17.88
C VAL A 506 16.96 7.15 18.63
N LEU A 507 15.84 7.72 18.19
CA LEU A 507 14.54 7.51 18.82
C LEU A 507 14.01 6.10 18.56
N HIS A 508 14.24 5.53 17.37
CA HIS A 508 13.86 4.15 17.08
C HIS A 508 14.58 3.14 17.99
N HIS A 509 15.89 3.27 18.14
CA HIS A 509 16.69 2.38 18.98
C HIS A 509 16.39 2.59 20.46
N ALA A 510 16.14 3.82 20.91
CA ALA A 510 15.65 4.06 22.27
C ALA A 510 14.29 3.35 22.50
N ASP A 511 13.34 3.46 21.58
CA ASP A 511 12.04 2.80 21.70
C ASP A 511 12.17 1.27 21.76
N GLN A 512 13.02 0.68 20.92
CA GLN A 512 13.32 -0.75 20.99
C GLN A 512 14.04 -1.16 22.28
N ALA A 513 14.95 -0.33 22.80
CA ALA A 513 15.62 -0.59 24.08
C ALA A 513 14.61 -0.61 25.25
N GLU A 514 13.70 0.36 25.30
CA GLU A 514 12.62 0.42 26.30
C GLU A 514 11.70 -0.81 26.22
N ARG A 515 11.23 -1.16 25.01
CA ARG A 515 10.39 -2.36 24.78
C ARG A 515 11.05 -3.65 25.29
N ASN A 516 12.37 -3.71 25.21
CA ASN A 516 13.14 -4.87 25.61
C ASN A 516 13.71 -4.74 27.04
N GLY A 517 13.21 -3.81 27.87
CA GLY A 517 13.52 -3.76 29.31
C GLY A 517 14.79 -2.99 29.67
N ILE A 518 15.30 -2.11 28.81
CA ILE A 518 16.34 -1.13 29.15
C ILE A 518 15.70 0.26 29.24
N SER A 519 15.54 0.76 30.47
CA SER A 519 14.88 2.06 30.74
C SER A 519 15.55 3.22 30.00
N GLN A 520 14.72 4.05 29.37
CA GLN A 520 15.08 5.25 28.63
C GLN A 520 14.64 6.54 29.32
N GLN A 521 14.13 6.46 30.55
CA GLN A 521 13.61 7.63 31.26
C GLN A 521 14.66 8.76 31.39
N ASP A 522 15.88 8.43 31.82
CA ASP A 522 16.99 9.38 31.93
C ASP A 522 17.36 9.99 30.57
N PHE A 523 17.40 9.16 29.53
CA PHE A 523 17.65 9.59 28.16
C PHE A 523 16.60 10.61 27.69
N LEU A 524 15.31 10.36 27.96
CA LEU A 524 14.24 11.27 27.59
C LEU A 524 14.33 12.62 28.30
N THR A 525 14.77 12.64 29.57
CA THR A 525 14.94 13.89 30.33
C THR A 525 16.09 14.74 29.83
N ALA A 526 17.15 14.11 29.30
CA ALA A 526 18.35 14.79 28.81
C ALA A 526 18.40 14.90 27.27
N PHE A 527 17.31 14.54 26.57
CA PHE A 527 17.30 14.48 25.11
C PHE A 527 17.49 15.87 24.49
N PRO A 528 18.48 16.08 23.60
CA PRO A 528 18.77 17.37 22.98
C PRO A 528 17.77 17.69 21.86
N LEU A 529 16.51 17.92 22.22
CA LEU A 529 15.38 18.08 21.31
C LEU A 529 15.60 19.19 20.26
N SER A 530 16.08 20.37 20.68
CA SER A 530 16.34 21.49 19.76
C SER A 530 17.34 21.11 18.68
N GLN A 531 18.45 20.48 19.07
CA GLN A 531 19.48 20.03 18.14
C GLN A 531 18.96 18.92 17.22
N TRP A 532 18.16 17.99 17.76
CA TRP A 532 17.54 16.94 16.98
C TRP A 532 16.61 17.51 15.90
N VAL A 533 15.78 18.50 16.24
CA VAL A 533 14.87 19.17 15.30
C VAL A 533 15.64 19.92 14.22
N GLU A 534 16.71 20.62 14.57
CA GLU A 534 17.59 21.30 13.61
C GLU A 534 18.17 20.30 12.60
N HIS A 535 18.76 19.21 13.08
CA HIS A 535 19.29 18.15 12.23
C HIS A 535 18.20 17.50 11.36
N TYR A 536 17.02 17.21 11.93
CA TYR A 536 15.91 16.63 11.18
C TYR A 536 15.46 17.54 10.03
N ASN A 537 15.28 18.83 10.32
CA ASN A 537 14.88 19.83 9.33
C ASN A 537 15.94 20.03 8.25
N CYS A 538 17.23 19.89 8.56
CA CYS A 538 18.30 19.94 7.56
C CYS A 538 18.25 18.77 6.55
N LEU A 539 17.64 17.65 6.94
CA LEU A 539 17.50 16.46 6.11
C LEU A 539 16.22 16.46 5.25
N GLN A 540 15.29 17.38 5.49
CA GLN A 540 14.04 17.47 4.74
C GLN A 540 14.21 18.34 3.49
N ASN A 541 13.73 17.84 2.35
CA ASN A 541 13.69 18.59 1.10
C ASN A 541 12.43 19.46 0.96
N ASP A 542 11.41 19.21 1.78
CA ASP A 542 10.11 19.88 1.73
C ASP A 542 9.79 20.57 3.07
N HIS A 543 9.62 21.89 3.01
CA HIS A 543 9.29 22.73 4.17
C HIS A 543 8.00 22.30 4.90
N VAL A 544 7.07 21.63 4.22
CA VAL A 544 5.82 21.11 4.81
C VAL A 544 6.08 20.02 5.85
N ARG A 545 7.27 19.39 5.82
CA ARG A 545 7.69 18.33 6.76
C ARG A 545 8.57 18.82 7.89
N HIS A 546 8.83 20.13 7.97
CA HIS A 546 9.66 20.68 9.03
C HIS A 546 8.89 20.72 10.35
N TYR A 547 9.57 20.36 11.42
CA TYR A 547 9.08 20.62 12.78
C TYR A 547 9.37 22.07 13.16
N SER A 548 8.45 22.70 13.89
CA SER A 548 8.73 24.00 14.49
C SER A 548 9.78 23.86 15.61
N SER A 549 10.41 24.96 16.00
CA SER A 549 11.31 24.98 17.17
C SER A 549 10.59 24.72 18.51
N LYS A 550 9.25 24.69 18.50
CA LYS A 550 8.41 24.42 19.66
C LYS A 550 7.79 23.01 19.65
N ALA A 551 8.04 22.21 18.61
CA ALA A 551 7.53 20.85 18.51
C ALA A 551 7.88 20.05 19.77
N SER A 552 6.88 19.46 20.43
CA SER A 552 7.14 18.68 21.62
C SER A 552 7.75 17.32 21.28
N LEU A 553 8.54 16.78 22.20
CA LEU A 553 9.07 15.42 22.06
C LEU A 553 7.94 14.37 21.93
N ARG A 554 6.80 14.63 22.59
CA ARG A 554 5.60 13.79 22.49
C ARG A 554 5.00 13.80 21.10
N TYR A 555 4.88 14.97 20.46
CA TYR A 555 4.37 15.07 19.10
C TYR A 555 5.26 14.31 18.12
N ILE A 556 6.58 14.51 18.20
CA ILE A 556 7.55 13.84 17.33
C ILE A 556 7.47 12.31 17.49
N MET A 557 7.42 11.82 18.74
CA MET A 557 7.26 10.38 19.00
C MET A 557 5.91 9.82 18.55
N ALA A 558 4.85 10.63 18.63
CA ALA A 558 3.52 10.25 18.16
C ALA A 558 3.50 10.09 16.64
N GLU A 559 4.02 11.05 15.88
CA GLU A 559 4.12 10.95 14.42
C GLU A 559 5.06 9.83 13.97
N ALA A 560 6.16 9.61 14.72
CA ALA A 560 7.12 8.55 14.44
C ALA A 560 6.66 7.14 14.85
N GLY A 561 5.60 7.03 15.66
CA GLY A 561 5.04 5.76 16.12
C GLY A 561 5.88 5.03 17.18
N MET A 562 6.23 5.72 18.27
CA MET A 562 7.11 5.22 19.34
C MET A 562 6.33 4.97 20.66
N PRO A 563 5.50 3.90 20.74
CA PRO A 563 4.65 3.62 21.90
C PRO A 563 5.40 3.37 23.21
N ALA A 564 6.59 2.77 23.17
CA ALA A 564 7.31 2.43 24.40
C ALA A 564 7.95 3.67 25.03
N LEU A 565 8.59 4.51 24.22
CA LEU A 565 9.09 5.80 24.72
C LEU A 565 7.98 6.71 25.23
N ILE A 566 6.85 6.74 24.52
CA ILE A 566 5.67 7.45 25.01
C ILE A 566 5.30 6.91 26.39
N GLY A 567 5.19 5.59 26.56
CA GLY A 567 4.82 4.91 27.81
C GLY A 567 5.62 5.32 29.07
N VAL A 568 6.86 5.78 28.89
CA VAL A 568 7.77 6.23 29.96
C VAL A 568 8.10 7.71 29.92
N LEU A 569 7.48 8.46 29.00
CA LEU A 569 7.64 9.90 28.92
C LEU A 569 7.16 10.54 30.25
N PRO A 570 7.93 11.47 30.83
CA PRO A 570 7.51 12.17 32.03
C PRO A 570 6.12 12.81 31.87
N ALA A 571 5.33 12.80 32.95
CA ALA A 571 4.05 13.50 32.98
C ALA A 571 4.29 14.98 32.61
N GLY A 572 3.60 15.44 31.57
CA GLY A 572 3.82 16.74 30.92
C GLY A 572 2.56 17.17 30.17
N GLN A 573 2.72 18.01 29.13
CA GLN A 573 1.62 18.51 28.27
C GLN A 573 0.66 17.41 27.82
N SER A 574 -0.64 17.67 27.76
CA SER A 574 -1.64 16.67 27.37
C SER A 574 -1.43 16.18 25.93
N CYS A 575 -1.77 14.91 25.65
CA CYS A 575 -1.87 14.46 24.25
C CYS A 575 -2.98 15.17 23.42
N PHE A 576 -3.80 15.98 24.10
CA PHE A 576 -4.85 16.83 23.53
C PHE A 576 -4.51 18.33 23.53
N ASP A 577 -3.28 18.72 23.88
CA ASP A 577 -2.85 20.11 23.75
C ASP A 577 -2.55 20.42 22.26
N VAL A 578 -3.01 21.57 21.79
CA VAL A 578 -2.80 22.01 20.40
C VAL A 578 -1.39 22.57 20.24
N GLU A 579 -0.58 21.92 19.42
CA GLU A 579 0.77 22.34 19.05
C GLU A 579 0.79 23.07 17.70
N ASP A 580 1.88 23.80 17.43
CA ASP A 580 2.06 24.54 16.18
C ASP A 580 2.47 23.63 14.99
N GLU A 581 2.13 22.34 15.06
CA GLU A 581 2.54 21.32 14.10
C GLU A 581 1.39 20.91 13.15
N ARG A 582 1.71 20.12 12.11
CA ARG A 582 0.78 19.76 11.01
C ARG A 582 -0.58 19.24 11.48
N TYR A 583 -0.58 18.32 12.44
CA TYR A 583 -1.78 17.63 12.93
C TYR A 583 -2.40 18.31 14.15
N GLY A 584 -1.77 19.39 14.66
CA GLY A 584 -2.18 20.12 15.86
C GLY A 584 -2.03 19.29 17.13
N LEU A 585 -2.85 18.25 17.28
CA LEU A 585 -2.85 17.37 18.45
C LEU A 585 -1.85 16.22 18.28
N PRO A 586 -0.98 15.94 19.26
CA PRO A 586 -0.11 14.77 19.24
C PRO A 586 -0.88 13.46 19.03
N ILE A 587 -2.06 13.31 19.64
CA ILE A 587 -2.88 12.09 19.48
C ILE A 587 -3.37 11.91 18.03
N LEU A 588 -3.63 13.01 17.31
CA LEU A 588 -3.99 12.98 15.90
C LEU A 588 -2.78 12.71 15.00
N ALA A 589 -1.58 13.10 15.41
CA ALA A 589 -0.34 12.71 14.73
C ALA A 589 -0.12 11.18 14.80
N ALA A 590 -0.33 10.57 15.97
CA ALA A 590 -0.29 9.11 16.14
C ALA A 590 -1.37 8.41 15.31
N ALA A 591 -2.59 8.95 15.29
CA ALA A 591 -3.69 8.47 14.46
C ALA A 591 -3.35 8.52 12.96
N ALA A 592 -2.80 9.65 12.48
CA ALA A 592 -2.40 9.82 11.08
C ALA A 592 -1.24 8.89 10.68
N ALA A 593 -0.36 8.54 11.63
CA ALA A 593 0.69 7.55 11.45
C ALA A 593 0.17 6.10 11.40
N LYS A 594 -1.12 5.86 11.71
CA LYS A 594 -1.76 4.55 11.79
C LYS A 594 -1.08 3.61 12.79
N ASN A 595 -0.56 4.17 13.89
CA ASN A 595 0.06 3.39 14.95
C ASN A 595 -0.89 3.31 16.17
N HIS A 596 -1.66 2.22 16.22
CA HIS A 596 -2.65 1.99 17.29
C HIS A 596 -1.99 1.87 18.67
N ASP A 597 -0.84 1.22 18.77
CA ASP A 597 -0.11 1.08 20.03
C ASP A 597 0.31 2.43 20.59
N THR A 598 0.75 3.35 19.72
CA THR A 598 1.10 4.72 20.09
C THR A 598 -0.11 5.46 20.63
N VAL A 599 -1.25 5.39 19.94
CA VAL A 599 -2.51 6.01 20.42
C VAL A 599 -2.89 5.47 21.80
N LEU A 600 -2.86 4.15 21.99
CA LEU A 600 -3.19 3.51 23.27
C LEU A 600 -2.19 3.89 24.38
N ALA A 601 -0.90 3.95 24.08
CA ALA A 601 0.13 4.37 25.04
C ALA A 601 -0.11 5.81 25.52
N MET A 602 -0.44 6.71 24.60
CA MET A 602 -0.76 8.11 24.92
C MET A 602 -1.98 8.23 25.84
N LEU A 603 -3.09 7.56 25.50
CA LEU A 603 -4.30 7.57 26.31
C LEU A 603 -4.06 6.95 27.71
N ASN A 604 -3.25 5.90 27.79
CA ASN A 604 -2.91 5.26 29.06
C ASN A 604 -2.13 6.19 29.99
N ILE A 605 -1.19 6.99 29.45
CA ILE A 605 -0.46 7.98 30.25
C ILE A 605 -1.38 9.10 30.69
N GLU A 606 -2.24 9.58 29.78
CA GLU A 606 -3.22 10.62 30.08
C GLU A 606 -4.14 10.17 31.21
N ALA A 607 -4.61 8.91 31.16
CA ALA A 607 -5.44 8.29 32.19
C ALA A 607 -4.74 8.21 33.56
N ARG A 608 -3.43 7.92 33.61
CA ARG A 608 -2.66 7.88 34.87
C ARG A 608 -2.58 9.23 35.56
N CYS A 609 -2.73 10.33 34.82
CA CYS A 609 -2.76 11.68 35.38
C CYS A 609 -4.12 12.07 35.96
N LEU A 610 -5.17 11.28 35.73
CA LEU A 610 -6.54 11.60 36.13
C LEU A 610 -6.93 10.87 37.42
N PRO A 611 -7.46 11.57 38.43
CA PRO A 611 -7.89 10.94 39.66
C PRO A 611 -9.13 10.07 39.42
N ASN A 612 -9.14 8.86 39.98
CA ASN A 612 -10.27 7.91 39.93
C ASN A 612 -10.70 7.45 38.52
N PHE A 613 -9.85 7.61 37.51
CA PHE A 613 -10.11 7.10 36.16
C PHE A 613 -9.31 5.82 35.88
N SER A 614 -10.00 4.77 35.44
CA SER A 614 -9.38 3.48 35.07
C SER A 614 -9.42 3.30 33.56
N PHE A 615 -8.24 3.28 32.93
CA PHE A 615 -8.14 3.08 31.49
C PHE A 615 -8.58 1.67 31.06
N GLU A 616 -8.38 0.67 31.91
CA GLU A 616 -8.82 -0.70 31.65
C GLU A 616 -10.34 -0.81 31.65
N ASP A 617 -11.01 -0.15 32.62
CA ASP A 617 -12.47 -0.10 32.66
C ASP A 617 -13.02 0.66 31.44
N PHE A 618 -12.41 1.78 31.06
CA PHE A 618 -12.77 2.51 29.83
C PHE A 618 -12.67 1.60 28.58
N ARG A 619 -11.58 0.85 28.43
CA ARG A 619 -11.39 -0.09 27.31
C ARG A 619 -12.37 -1.26 27.31
N SER A 620 -12.86 -1.68 28.48
CA SER A 620 -13.86 -2.75 28.59
C SER A 620 -15.27 -2.28 28.20
N GLN A 621 -15.57 -1.00 28.42
CA GLN A 621 -16.90 -0.41 28.21
C GLN A 621 -17.14 0.07 26.78
N TYR A 622 -16.08 0.50 26.08
CA TYR A 622 -16.19 1.10 24.75
C TYR A 622 -15.49 0.24 23.69
N PRO A 623 -16.00 0.24 22.44
CA PRO A 623 -15.46 -0.57 21.37
C PRO A 623 -13.96 -0.26 21.12
N PRO A 624 -13.17 -1.27 20.71
CA PRO A 624 -11.76 -1.08 20.42
C PRO A 624 -11.57 -0.08 19.27
N LEU A 625 -10.40 0.55 19.24
CA LEU A 625 -10.02 1.47 18.17
C LEU A 625 -10.21 0.76 16.81
N PRO A 626 -11.01 1.31 15.87
CA PRO A 626 -11.24 0.65 14.59
C PRO A 626 -9.96 0.61 13.76
N ASP A 627 -9.82 -0.43 12.91
CA ASP A 627 -8.68 -0.60 11.98
C ASP A 627 -8.51 0.60 11.02
N LYS A 628 -9.57 1.38 10.83
CA LYS A 628 -9.57 2.62 10.04
C LYS A 628 -10.04 3.79 10.90
N LEU A 629 -9.13 4.74 11.11
CA LEU A 629 -9.43 6.07 11.64
C LEU A 629 -10.01 6.94 10.52
N ASN A 630 -10.83 7.94 10.87
CA ASN A 630 -11.49 8.80 9.87
C ASN A 630 -10.47 9.57 9.02
N ALA A 631 -9.31 9.91 9.58
CA ALA A 631 -8.14 10.34 8.82
C ALA A 631 -7.61 9.19 7.94
N SER A 632 -8.15 9.10 6.72
CA SER A 632 -7.72 8.12 5.72
C SER A 632 -6.28 8.36 5.21
N SER A 633 -5.76 9.57 5.38
CA SER A 633 -4.43 9.99 4.90
C SER A 633 -3.72 10.99 5.81
N ARG A 634 -2.41 11.17 5.57
CA ARG A 634 -1.54 12.17 6.21
C ARG A 634 -1.81 13.60 5.74
N ASP A 635 -2.82 13.83 4.90
CA ASP A 635 -2.99 15.06 4.12
C ASP A 635 -4.00 16.04 4.72
N PHE A 636 -4.63 15.72 5.85
CA PHE A 636 -5.55 16.67 6.48
C PHE A 636 -4.77 17.80 7.16
N THR A 637 -5.36 18.99 7.15
CA THR A 637 -4.80 20.18 7.79
C THR A 637 -5.59 20.49 9.06
N PHE A 638 -4.90 20.55 10.19
CA PHE A 638 -5.50 20.94 11.46
C PHE A 638 -5.70 22.46 11.51
N ASP A 639 -6.92 22.90 11.82
CA ASP A 639 -7.27 24.32 11.93
C ASP A 639 -7.13 24.77 13.39
N LYS A 640 -5.99 25.38 13.70
CA LYS A 640 -5.62 25.79 15.06
C LYS A 640 -6.56 26.85 15.67
N SER A 641 -7.43 27.47 14.86
CA SER A 641 -8.41 28.45 15.34
C SER A 641 -9.67 27.82 15.95
N LYS A 642 -9.91 26.53 15.68
CA LYS A 642 -11.11 25.81 16.12
C LYS A 642 -10.85 25.02 17.40
N ALA A 643 -11.93 24.73 18.13
CA ALA A 643 -11.89 23.81 19.26
C ALA A 643 -11.44 22.40 18.84
N SER A 644 -10.80 21.67 19.77
CA SER A 644 -10.24 20.34 19.51
C SER A 644 -11.30 19.27 19.22
N LEU A 645 -12.46 19.33 19.90
CA LEU A 645 -13.50 18.29 19.80
C LEU A 645 -14.09 18.15 18.38
N PRO A 646 -14.53 19.22 17.68
CA PRO A 646 -14.97 19.11 16.28
C PRO A 646 -13.94 18.42 15.38
N GLN A 647 -12.66 18.69 15.58
CA GLN A 647 -11.58 18.13 14.78
C GLN A 647 -11.26 16.69 15.16
N LEU A 648 -11.41 16.33 16.44
CA LEU A 648 -11.37 14.92 16.88
C LEU A 648 -12.53 14.12 16.27
N ILE A 649 -13.73 14.70 16.16
CA ILE A 649 -14.86 14.05 15.47
C ILE A 649 -14.53 13.88 13.99
N GLN A 650 -14.00 14.93 13.35
CA GLN A 650 -13.71 14.94 11.92
C GLN A 650 -12.58 13.97 11.53
N TYR A 651 -11.47 13.97 12.28
CA TYR A 651 -10.24 13.27 11.88
C TYR A 651 -9.88 12.08 12.77
N GLY A 652 -10.42 12.00 13.98
CA GLY A 652 -10.09 10.99 14.98
C GLY A 652 -10.97 9.74 14.89
N SER A 653 -11.36 9.23 16.05
CA SER A 653 -12.26 8.08 16.21
C SER A 653 -13.23 8.30 17.36
N GLU A 654 -14.29 7.51 17.40
CA GLU A 654 -15.26 7.53 18.48
C GLU A 654 -14.58 7.36 19.85
N MET A 655 -13.62 6.43 19.98
CA MET A 655 -12.88 6.20 21.22
C MET A 655 -12.07 7.44 21.66
N LEU A 656 -11.44 8.16 20.73
CA LEU A 656 -10.70 9.38 21.04
C LEU A 656 -11.63 10.50 21.53
N CYS A 657 -12.76 10.66 20.85
CA CYS A 657 -13.79 11.60 21.27
C CYS A 657 -14.33 11.25 22.65
N LEU A 658 -14.68 9.99 22.90
CA LEU A 658 -15.18 9.53 24.21
C LEU A 658 -14.16 9.75 25.32
N PHE A 659 -12.90 9.38 25.10
CA PHE A 659 -11.84 9.63 26.08
C PHE A 659 -11.74 11.12 26.36
N TYR A 660 -11.70 11.97 25.33
CA TYR A 660 -11.66 13.43 25.51
C TYR A 660 -12.86 13.97 26.30
N LEU A 661 -14.08 13.53 25.96
CA LEU A 661 -15.32 13.96 26.62
C LEU A 661 -15.43 13.52 28.08
N LEU A 662 -14.89 12.36 28.43
CA LEU A 662 -14.95 11.80 29.80
C LEU A 662 -13.85 12.31 30.72
N THR A 663 -12.80 12.91 30.18
CA THR A 663 -11.59 13.29 30.92
C THR A 663 -11.35 14.79 31.01
N LYS A 664 -12.13 15.61 30.28
CA LYS A 664 -12.09 17.07 30.38
C LYS A 664 -13.19 17.57 31.31
N ASP A 665 -12.84 18.48 32.21
CA ASP A 665 -13.67 18.85 33.36
C ASP A 665 -14.99 19.57 32.99
N GLU A 666 -15.03 20.39 31.95
CA GLU A 666 -16.27 20.94 31.38
C GLU A 666 -16.08 21.31 29.90
N ILE A 667 -17.01 20.92 29.04
CA ILE A 667 -17.04 21.33 27.64
C ILE A 667 -18.21 22.30 27.49
N ASP A 668 -17.92 23.56 27.12
CA ASP A 668 -18.98 24.51 26.80
C ASP A 668 -19.62 24.08 25.48
N LEU A 669 -20.83 23.53 25.56
CA LEU A 669 -21.63 23.08 24.43
C LEU A 669 -22.55 24.18 23.86
N ARG A 670 -22.53 25.40 24.41
CA ARG A 670 -23.48 26.49 24.05
C ARG A 670 -23.03 27.38 22.90
N GLY A 671 -21.76 27.28 22.48
CA GLY A 671 -21.21 28.01 21.34
C GLY A 671 -21.83 27.63 19.98
N SER A 672 -21.82 28.55 19.01
CA SER A 672 -22.32 28.30 17.65
C SER A 672 -21.53 27.22 16.91
N GLU A 673 -20.24 27.07 17.20
CA GLU A 673 -19.39 26.01 16.64
C GLU A 673 -19.82 24.61 17.09
N ASN A 674 -20.43 24.50 18.28
CA ASN A 674 -20.86 23.22 18.84
C ASN A 674 -22.13 22.68 18.20
N ARG A 675 -22.86 23.52 17.47
CA ARG A 675 -24.09 23.10 16.79
C ARG A 675 -23.86 22.00 15.76
N ALA A 676 -22.65 21.94 15.21
CA ALA A 676 -22.28 20.91 14.24
C ALA A 676 -21.79 19.60 14.89
N LEU A 677 -21.55 19.54 16.21
CA LEU A 677 -20.93 18.38 16.86
C LEU A 677 -21.79 17.12 16.74
N ILE A 678 -23.07 17.19 17.12
CA ILE A 678 -23.97 16.03 17.04
C ILE A 678 -24.18 15.60 15.57
N PRO A 679 -24.51 16.50 14.62
CA PRO A 679 -24.62 16.15 13.21
C PRO A 679 -23.36 15.47 12.65
N GLN A 680 -22.16 16.01 12.94
CA GLN A 680 -20.88 15.45 12.50
C GLN A 680 -20.60 14.09 13.14
N ALA A 681 -20.88 13.93 14.44
CA ALA A 681 -20.74 12.66 15.13
C ALA A 681 -21.61 11.59 14.49
N LEU A 682 -22.88 11.88 14.21
CA LEU A 682 -23.80 10.95 13.54
C LEU A 682 -23.34 10.63 12.11
N GLU A 683 -22.91 11.62 11.33
CA GLU A 683 -22.35 11.41 9.99
C GLU A 683 -21.16 10.47 9.99
N ASN A 684 -20.30 10.57 11.01
CA ASN A 684 -19.14 9.69 11.19
C ASN A 684 -19.48 8.37 11.92
N GLY A 685 -20.74 8.13 12.27
CA GLY A 685 -21.18 6.93 12.98
C GLY A 685 -20.77 6.87 14.46
N PHE A 686 -20.38 7.99 15.07
CA PHE A 686 -19.97 8.10 16.46
C PHE A 686 -21.20 8.22 17.37
N ILE A 687 -21.97 7.13 17.43
CA ILE A 687 -23.27 7.06 18.11
C ILE A 687 -23.18 7.32 19.61
N VAL A 688 -22.19 6.75 20.28
CA VAL A 688 -21.97 6.89 21.72
C VAL A 688 -21.56 8.32 22.04
N VAL A 689 -20.72 8.94 21.21
CA VAL A 689 -20.33 10.36 21.34
C VAL A 689 -21.55 11.25 21.19
N ALA A 690 -22.39 11.03 20.16
CA ALA A 690 -23.60 11.81 19.94
C ALA A 690 -24.55 11.72 21.15
N LYS A 691 -24.75 10.52 21.71
CA LYS A 691 -25.56 10.32 22.92
C LYS A 691 -24.97 11.02 24.15
N LEU A 692 -23.66 10.88 24.37
CA LEU A 692 -22.97 11.48 25.51
C LEU A 692 -23.04 13.01 25.46
N LEU A 693 -22.87 13.62 24.29
CA LEU A 693 -23.01 15.08 24.11
C LEU A 693 -24.40 15.58 24.53
N ILE A 694 -25.45 14.86 24.13
CA ILE A 694 -26.84 15.20 24.50
C ILE A 694 -27.07 14.99 25.99
N ASP A 695 -26.59 13.88 26.57
CA ASP A 695 -26.69 13.62 28.01
C ASP A 695 -25.90 14.66 28.85
N GLN A 696 -24.83 15.25 28.30
CA GLN A 696 -24.07 16.37 28.88
C GLN A 696 -24.74 17.75 28.66
N GLY A 697 -25.91 17.80 28.02
CA GLY A 697 -26.71 19.01 27.88
C GLY A 697 -26.59 19.74 26.53
N ALA A 698 -26.02 19.11 25.50
CA ALA A 698 -26.19 19.61 24.13
C ALA A 698 -27.67 19.56 23.73
N ASP A 699 -28.14 20.60 23.02
CA ASP A 699 -29.54 20.69 22.61
C ASP A 699 -29.89 19.61 21.57
N ILE A 700 -30.86 18.76 21.92
CA ILE A 700 -31.36 17.66 21.09
C ILE A 700 -32.03 18.15 19.79
N HIS A 701 -32.41 19.42 19.72
CA HIS A 701 -33.01 20.06 18.53
C HIS A 701 -32.00 20.86 17.70
N THR A 702 -30.71 20.76 18.00
CA THR A 702 -29.70 21.58 17.33
C THR A 702 -29.62 21.27 15.83
N ALA A 703 -30.10 22.20 15.01
CA ALA A 703 -30.04 22.10 13.56
C ALA A 703 -28.67 22.52 13.02
N ASP A 704 -28.20 21.81 11.98
CA ASP A 704 -27.03 22.20 11.22
C ASP A 704 -27.30 23.39 10.27
N LYS A 705 -26.36 23.70 9.37
CA LYS A 705 -26.48 24.82 8.42
C LYS A 705 -27.60 24.66 7.40
N ASN A 706 -28.13 23.46 7.22
CA ASN A 706 -29.23 23.14 6.31
C ASN A 706 -30.55 22.92 7.05
N GLY A 707 -30.60 23.22 8.35
CA GLY A 707 -31.78 22.97 9.17
C GLY A 707 -31.93 21.51 9.67
N GLU A 708 -30.97 20.62 9.42
CA GLU A 708 -31.12 19.21 9.81
C GLU A 708 -30.84 18.98 11.30
N THR A 709 -31.84 18.45 12.01
CA THR A 709 -31.74 18.07 13.43
C THR A 709 -31.00 16.73 13.62
N PRO A 710 -30.57 16.40 14.85
CA PRO A 710 -30.01 15.08 15.17
C PRO A 710 -30.94 13.92 14.78
N LEU A 711 -32.26 14.11 14.92
CA LEU A 711 -33.26 13.12 14.51
C LEU A 711 -33.28 12.92 12.99
N SER A 712 -33.23 14.00 12.22
CA SER A 712 -33.13 13.94 10.75
C SER A 712 -31.84 13.26 10.30
N ARG A 713 -30.69 13.59 10.90
CA ARG A 713 -29.40 12.95 10.61
C ARG A 713 -29.39 11.46 10.96
N ALA A 714 -29.85 11.09 12.15
CA ALA A 714 -29.97 9.69 12.55
C ALA A 714 -30.89 8.90 11.62
N SER A 715 -31.94 9.55 11.10
CA SER A 715 -32.87 8.94 10.14
C SER A 715 -32.28 8.80 8.74
N ARG A 716 -31.48 9.79 8.29
CA ARG A 716 -30.73 9.74 7.03
C ARG A 716 -29.74 8.58 6.98
N TYR A 717 -29.06 8.30 8.09
CA TYR A 717 -28.04 7.25 8.16
C TYR A 717 -28.57 5.90 8.68
N GLY A 718 -29.87 5.81 9.02
CA GLY A 718 -30.51 4.55 9.36
C GLY A 718 -30.26 4.05 10.78
N TYR A 719 -29.84 4.93 11.71
CA TYR A 719 -29.54 4.54 13.09
C TYR A 719 -30.82 4.38 13.93
N ARG A 720 -31.58 3.31 13.70
CA ARG A 720 -32.86 3.01 14.37
C ARG A 720 -32.82 3.19 15.89
N GLU A 721 -31.83 2.62 16.57
CA GLU A 721 -31.74 2.72 18.04
C GLU A 721 -31.43 4.14 18.52
N VAL A 722 -30.78 4.96 17.69
CA VAL A 722 -30.55 6.39 18.00
C VAL A 722 -31.82 7.19 17.77
N VAL A 723 -32.53 6.93 16.67
CA VAL A 723 -33.84 7.54 16.40
C VAL A 723 -34.80 7.26 17.55
N LYS A 724 -34.91 6.00 17.99
CA LYS A 724 -35.73 5.61 19.14
C LYS A 724 -35.34 6.38 20.40
N TRP A 725 -34.04 6.39 20.71
CA TRP A 725 -33.49 7.04 21.88
C TRP A 725 -33.71 8.58 21.88
N LEU A 726 -33.59 9.23 20.71
CA LEU A 726 -33.85 10.66 20.54
C LEU A 726 -35.34 10.98 20.76
N LEU A 727 -36.23 10.19 20.16
CA LEU A 727 -37.68 10.35 20.34
C LEU A 727 -38.11 10.14 21.80
N ASP A 728 -37.53 9.14 22.48
CA ASP A 728 -37.80 8.88 23.90
C ASP A 728 -37.34 10.03 24.82
N ARG A 729 -36.42 10.89 24.35
CA ARG A 729 -35.95 12.12 25.02
C ARG A 729 -36.63 13.40 24.53
N GLY A 730 -37.68 13.29 23.72
CA GLY A 730 -38.49 14.43 23.28
C GLY A 730 -37.98 15.15 22.03
N ALA A 731 -37.14 14.52 21.21
CA ALA A 731 -36.82 15.06 19.88
C ALA A 731 -38.12 15.26 19.06
N ASP A 732 -38.22 16.41 18.38
CA ASP A 732 -39.41 16.76 17.60
C ASP A 732 -39.48 15.92 16.34
N ILE A 733 -40.44 15.01 16.28
CA ILE A 733 -40.66 14.10 15.15
C ILE A 733 -41.05 14.83 13.86
N SER A 734 -41.58 16.04 13.99
CA SER A 734 -42.04 16.90 12.90
C SER A 734 -40.99 17.93 12.48
N SER A 735 -39.78 17.90 13.05
CA SER A 735 -38.72 18.85 12.70
C SER A 735 -38.44 18.80 11.20
N ALA A 736 -38.36 19.95 10.55
CA ALA A 736 -38.11 20.06 9.12
C ALA A 736 -36.83 20.84 8.86
N ALA A 737 -36.03 20.36 7.90
CA ALA A 737 -34.86 21.08 7.38
C ALA A 737 -35.29 22.26 6.47
N ASP A 738 -34.33 23.00 5.93
CA ASP A 738 -34.59 24.26 5.23
C ASP A 738 -35.50 24.12 3.99
N ASN A 739 -35.52 22.94 3.32
CA ASN A 739 -36.46 22.69 2.22
C ASN A 739 -37.72 21.92 2.65
N GLY A 740 -37.98 21.79 3.95
CA GLY A 740 -39.13 21.06 4.49
C GLY A 740 -38.89 19.55 4.69
N GLU A 741 -37.65 19.07 4.57
CA GLU A 741 -37.34 17.65 4.74
C GLU A 741 -37.51 17.20 6.21
N THR A 742 -38.47 16.30 6.46
CA THR A 742 -38.66 15.68 7.78
C THR A 742 -37.80 14.42 7.96
N PRO A 743 -37.61 13.89 9.19
CA PRO A 743 -36.94 12.61 9.41
C PRO A 743 -37.49 11.46 8.56
N LEU A 744 -38.81 11.44 8.31
CA LEU A 744 -39.47 10.43 7.48
C LEU A 744 -39.10 10.57 6.00
N HIS A 745 -38.90 11.79 5.49
CA HIS A 745 -38.35 12.00 4.15
C HIS A 745 -36.95 11.36 4.05
N TRP A 746 -36.03 11.68 4.97
CA TRP A 746 -34.67 11.14 4.95
C TRP A 746 -34.61 9.60 5.04
N ALA A 747 -35.42 9.01 5.92
CA ALA A 747 -35.53 7.55 6.00
C ALA A 747 -36.08 6.95 4.70
N SER A 748 -37.02 7.65 4.06
CA SER A 748 -37.63 7.21 2.80
C SER A 748 -36.69 7.32 1.61
N TRP A 749 -35.83 8.34 1.56
CA TRP A 749 -34.83 8.52 0.50
C TRP A 749 -33.70 7.48 0.56
N ASN A 750 -33.28 7.09 1.77
CA ASN A 750 -32.12 6.22 2.00
C ASN A 750 -32.47 4.74 2.28
N ARG A 751 -33.73 4.32 2.03
CA ARG A 751 -34.20 2.93 2.21
C ARG A 751 -34.17 2.41 3.65
N HIS A 752 -34.27 3.28 4.65
CA HIS A 752 -34.25 2.86 6.05
C HIS A 752 -35.64 2.48 6.55
N ILE A 753 -36.13 1.31 6.10
CA ILE A 753 -37.49 0.81 6.37
C ILE A 753 -37.79 0.77 7.86
N GLU A 754 -36.87 0.23 8.66
CA GLU A 754 -37.04 0.10 10.12
C GLU A 754 -37.13 1.45 10.83
N VAL A 755 -36.42 2.47 10.33
CA VAL A 755 -36.51 3.84 10.84
C VAL A 755 -37.83 4.46 10.42
N ALA A 756 -38.23 4.31 9.16
CA ALA A 756 -39.51 4.82 8.67
C ALA A 756 -40.68 4.20 9.44
N GLU A 757 -40.63 2.90 9.72
CA GLU A 757 -41.63 2.18 10.53
C GLU A 757 -41.70 2.76 11.94
N LEU A 758 -40.56 2.90 12.62
CA LEU A 758 -40.48 3.49 13.94
C LEU A 758 -41.02 4.92 13.98
N LEU A 759 -40.66 5.76 13.00
CA LEU A 759 -41.15 7.14 12.92
C LEU A 759 -42.67 7.18 12.77
N LEU A 760 -43.23 6.35 11.88
CA LEU A 760 -44.68 6.25 11.68
C LEU A 760 -45.40 5.73 12.93
N ASP A 761 -44.84 4.74 13.62
CA ASP A 761 -45.38 4.20 14.89
C ASP A 761 -45.38 5.26 16.01
N ARG A 762 -44.46 6.22 15.94
CA ARG A 762 -44.35 7.35 16.88
C ARG A 762 -45.13 8.59 16.44
N GLY A 763 -45.92 8.49 15.38
CA GLY A 763 -46.83 9.55 14.93
C GLY A 763 -46.24 10.54 13.94
N ALA A 764 -45.17 10.19 13.21
CA ALA A 764 -44.69 11.01 12.10
C ALA A 764 -45.78 11.18 11.04
N ASP A 765 -45.95 12.40 10.54
CA ASP A 765 -46.93 12.68 9.49
C ASP A 765 -46.48 12.06 8.16
N VAL A 766 -47.20 11.01 7.75
CA VAL A 766 -46.99 10.32 6.46
C VAL A 766 -47.26 11.21 5.25
N SER A 767 -48.02 12.29 5.45
CA SER A 767 -48.43 13.27 4.44
C SER A 767 -47.62 14.56 4.46
N ALA A 768 -46.58 14.65 5.31
CA ALA A 768 -45.72 15.83 5.37
C ALA A 768 -45.19 16.19 3.97
N THR A 769 -45.15 17.49 3.67
CA THR A 769 -44.71 18.01 2.37
C THR A 769 -43.49 18.89 2.51
N MET A 770 -42.55 18.75 1.59
CA MET A 770 -41.44 19.68 1.40
C MET A 770 -41.90 20.97 0.71
N ASN A 771 -40.98 21.94 0.55
CA ASN A 771 -41.24 23.22 -0.11
C ASN A 771 -41.71 23.08 -1.58
N ASP A 772 -41.32 21.99 -2.25
CA ASP A 772 -41.77 21.65 -3.61
C ASP A 772 -43.06 20.81 -3.62
N GLY A 773 -43.71 20.59 -2.48
CA GLY A 773 -44.92 19.81 -2.32
C GLY A 773 -44.70 18.29 -2.31
N ALA A 774 -43.46 17.80 -2.47
CA ALA A 774 -43.20 16.37 -2.47
C ALA A 774 -43.31 15.77 -1.06
N THR A 775 -43.81 14.53 -1.01
CA THR A 775 -44.05 13.76 0.23
C THR A 775 -43.02 12.63 0.39
N PRO A 776 -42.95 11.94 1.55
CA PRO A 776 -42.07 10.77 1.70
C PRO A 776 -42.32 9.69 0.65
N LEU A 777 -43.58 9.53 0.20
CA LEU A 777 -43.95 8.60 -0.86
C LEU A 777 -43.34 8.96 -2.21
N HIS A 778 -43.23 10.25 -2.54
CA HIS A 778 -42.54 10.72 -3.76
C HIS A 778 -41.05 10.34 -3.72
N TRP A 779 -40.38 10.55 -2.58
CA TRP A 779 -38.96 10.23 -2.39
C TRP A 779 -38.66 8.73 -2.43
N ALA A 780 -39.47 7.92 -1.75
CA ALA A 780 -39.36 6.46 -1.83
C ALA A 780 -39.57 5.96 -3.27
N SER A 781 -40.54 6.56 -3.98
CA SER A 781 -40.86 6.23 -5.37
C SER A 781 -39.75 6.58 -6.33
N TRP A 782 -39.10 7.75 -6.17
CA TRP A 782 -37.98 8.20 -7.00
C TRP A 782 -36.71 7.36 -6.86
N ASN A 783 -36.47 6.78 -5.68
CA ASN A 783 -35.24 6.04 -5.39
C ASN A 783 -35.39 4.50 -5.46
N ARG A 784 -36.53 4.00 -5.97
CA ARG A 784 -36.83 2.56 -6.14
C ARG A 784 -36.97 1.78 -4.82
N HIS A 785 -37.38 2.44 -3.74
CA HIS A 785 -37.47 1.79 -2.43
C HIS A 785 -38.84 1.15 -2.24
N ILE A 786 -39.04 -0.04 -2.83
CA ILE A 786 -40.33 -0.75 -2.90
C ILE A 786 -40.90 -1.01 -1.50
N GLU A 787 -40.09 -1.49 -0.56
CA GLU A 787 -40.56 -1.86 0.77
C GLU A 787 -40.96 -0.64 1.61
N VAL A 788 -40.22 0.47 1.48
CA VAL A 788 -40.59 1.76 2.09
C VAL A 788 -41.88 2.27 1.45
N THR A 789 -41.99 2.22 0.12
CA THR A 789 -43.20 2.64 -0.61
C THR A 789 -44.42 1.86 -0.11
N LYS A 790 -44.29 0.54 0.02
CA LYS A 790 -45.33 -0.34 0.56
C LYS A 790 -45.70 0.05 1.99
N LEU A 791 -44.70 0.22 2.87
CA LEU A 791 -44.92 0.65 4.24
C LEU A 791 -45.69 1.97 4.32
N LEU A 792 -45.25 3.00 3.57
CA LEU A 792 -45.91 4.31 3.55
C LEU A 792 -47.39 4.20 3.13
N LEU A 793 -47.68 3.44 2.06
CA LEU A 793 -49.05 3.19 1.61
C LEU A 793 -49.88 2.42 2.65
N ASP A 794 -49.29 1.40 3.29
CA ASP A 794 -49.95 0.61 4.34
C ASP A 794 -50.23 1.46 5.59
N ARG A 795 -49.48 2.55 5.81
CA ARG A 795 -49.71 3.55 6.88
C ARG A 795 -50.52 4.77 6.43
N GLY A 796 -51.17 4.70 5.27
CA GLY A 796 -52.14 5.71 4.83
C GLY A 796 -51.55 6.89 4.05
N ALA A 797 -50.35 6.75 3.46
CA ALA A 797 -49.84 7.74 2.52
C ALA A 797 -50.83 7.95 1.36
N ASN A 798 -51.14 9.21 1.05
CA ASN A 798 -52.01 9.53 -0.07
C ASN A 798 -51.31 9.20 -1.40
N ILE A 799 -51.78 8.14 -2.07
CA ILE A 799 -51.26 7.72 -3.37
C ILE A 799 -51.50 8.75 -4.49
N PHE A 800 -52.44 9.68 -4.28
CA PHE A 800 -52.79 10.78 -5.18
C PHE A 800 -52.14 12.11 -4.78
N ALA A 801 -51.23 12.13 -3.81
CA ALA A 801 -50.52 13.35 -3.45
C ALA A 801 -49.80 13.93 -4.67
N THR A 802 -49.76 15.25 -4.79
CA THR A 802 -49.12 15.95 -5.90
C THR A 802 -48.05 16.90 -5.37
N ALA A 803 -46.88 16.89 -6.00
CA ALA A 803 -45.91 17.98 -5.87
C ALA A 803 -46.45 19.28 -6.48
N ASN A 804 -45.75 20.40 -6.29
CA ASN A 804 -46.15 21.74 -6.72
C ASN A 804 -46.31 21.90 -8.25
N ASN A 805 -45.85 20.93 -9.04
CA ASN A 805 -46.05 20.89 -10.49
C ASN A 805 -47.18 19.93 -10.91
N GLY A 806 -48.01 19.48 -9.96
CA GLY A 806 -49.09 18.53 -10.17
C GLY A 806 -48.64 17.08 -10.32
N ALA A 807 -47.33 16.77 -10.23
CA ALA A 807 -46.83 15.43 -10.44
C ALA A 807 -47.09 14.52 -9.22
N THR A 808 -47.60 13.32 -9.48
CA THR A 808 -47.85 12.27 -8.48
C THR A 808 -46.63 11.36 -8.26
N PRO A 809 -46.61 10.48 -7.23
CA PRO A 809 -45.55 9.48 -7.06
C PRO A 809 -45.36 8.58 -8.30
N LEU A 810 -46.45 8.28 -9.03
CA LEU A 810 -46.38 7.50 -10.28
C LEU A 810 -45.66 8.26 -11.40
N HIS A 811 -45.79 9.59 -11.47
CA HIS A 811 -45.01 10.41 -12.39
C HIS A 811 -43.52 10.31 -12.06
N TRP A 812 -43.13 10.52 -10.80
CA TRP A 812 -41.72 10.45 -10.35
C TRP A 812 -41.10 9.08 -10.60
N THR A 813 -41.86 8.01 -10.32
CA THR A 813 -41.51 6.63 -10.68
C THR A 813 -41.30 6.48 -12.19
N SER A 814 -42.16 7.13 -12.98
CA SER A 814 -42.10 7.11 -14.45
C SER A 814 -40.94 7.87 -15.04
N LEU A 815 -40.48 8.94 -14.39
CA LEU A 815 -39.26 9.61 -14.80
C LEU A 815 -38.03 8.71 -14.65
N LYS A 816 -38.02 7.86 -13.61
CA LYS A 816 -36.86 7.03 -13.26
C LYS A 816 -36.91 5.59 -13.77
N GLY A 817 -38.05 5.14 -14.28
CA GLY A 817 -38.18 3.81 -14.88
C GLY A 817 -38.31 2.68 -13.86
N HIS A 818 -38.77 2.98 -12.63
CA HIS A 818 -38.84 2.01 -11.55
C HIS A 818 -40.09 1.12 -11.65
N VAL A 819 -40.04 0.12 -12.51
CA VAL A 819 -41.17 -0.75 -12.91
C VAL A 819 -41.90 -1.36 -11.71
N GLU A 820 -41.20 -1.89 -10.72
CA GLU A 820 -41.80 -2.62 -9.60
C GLU A 820 -42.50 -1.68 -8.61
N VAL A 821 -41.95 -0.47 -8.42
CA VAL A 821 -42.63 0.59 -7.66
C VAL A 821 -43.88 1.04 -8.39
N ALA A 822 -43.80 1.23 -9.71
CA ALA A 822 -44.95 1.63 -10.52
C ALA A 822 -46.06 0.59 -10.47
N LYS A 823 -45.68 -0.70 -10.59
CA LYS A 823 -46.61 -1.82 -10.45
C LYS A 823 -47.28 -1.81 -9.08
N LEU A 824 -46.51 -1.65 -7.99
CA LEU A 824 -47.08 -1.53 -6.65
C LEU A 824 -48.05 -0.35 -6.54
N LEU A 825 -47.70 0.82 -7.06
CA LEU A 825 -48.58 2.00 -7.03
C LEU A 825 -49.87 1.75 -7.83
N ILE A 826 -49.77 1.17 -9.03
CA ILE A 826 -50.92 0.84 -9.88
C ILE A 826 -51.81 -0.21 -9.20
N ASP A 827 -51.24 -1.28 -8.65
CA ASP A 827 -51.95 -2.33 -7.91
C ASP A 827 -52.68 -1.78 -6.68
N ARG A 828 -52.19 -0.66 -6.12
CA ARG A 828 -52.78 0.07 -4.99
C ARG A 828 -53.71 1.21 -5.41
N GLY A 829 -54.01 1.33 -6.70
CA GLY A 829 -55.03 2.26 -7.23
C GLY A 829 -54.50 3.63 -7.64
N ALA A 830 -53.21 3.79 -7.93
CA ALA A 830 -52.68 5.05 -8.48
C ALA A 830 -53.35 5.37 -9.83
N ASP A 831 -53.72 6.64 -10.01
CA ASP A 831 -54.32 7.10 -11.27
C ASP A 831 -53.26 7.18 -12.39
N ILE A 832 -53.34 6.24 -13.34
CA ILE A 832 -52.48 6.15 -14.52
C ILE A 832 -52.70 7.34 -15.48
N SER A 833 -53.87 7.98 -15.40
CA SER A 833 -54.27 9.13 -16.21
C SER A 833 -54.07 10.47 -15.52
N ALA A 834 -53.52 10.49 -14.30
CA ALA A 834 -53.23 11.71 -13.57
C ALA A 834 -52.40 12.65 -14.44
N ALA A 835 -52.82 13.91 -14.55
CA ALA A 835 -52.13 14.92 -15.32
C ALA A 835 -51.39 15.88 -14.38
N ALA A 836 -50.09 16.07 -14.61
CA ALA A 836 -49.34 17.19 -14.03
C ALA A 836 -49.84 18.53 -14.58
N ASP A 837 -49.38 19.66 -14.02
CA ASP A 837 -49.89 21.00 -14.37
C ASP A 837 -49.68 21.37 -15.84
N ASN A 838 -48.69 20.77 -16.49
CA ASN A 838 -48.42 20.90 -17.92
C ASN A 838 -49.22 19.93 -18.79
N GLY A 839 -50.24 19.26 -18.25
CA GLY A 839 -51.08 18.27 -18.93
C GLY A 839 -50.41 16.92 -19.20
N THR A 840 -49.17 16.71 -18.75
CA THR A 840 -48.45 15.45 -19.01
C THR A 840 -48.86 14.36 -18.02
N ILE A 841 -49.10 13.16 -18.55
CA ILE A 841 -49.37 11.94 -17.77
C ILE A 841 -48.08 11.11 -17.56
N PRO A 842 -48.04 10.11 -16.65
CA PRO A 842 -46.84 9.31 -16.37
C PRO A 842 -46.19 8.68 -17.63
N LEU A 843 -47.00 8.28 -18.62
CA LEU A 843 -46.51 7.73 -19.89
C LEU A 843 -45.65 8.72 -20.69
N HIS A 844 -45.91 10.04 -20.60
CA HIS A 844 -45.03 11.03 -21.23
C HIS A 844 -43.64 11.00 -20.60
N TRP A 845 -43.55 10.94 -19.27
CA TRP A 845 -42.28 10.96 -18.55
C TRP A 845 -41.46 9.68 -18.75
N ALA A 846 -42.13 8.52 -18.83
CA ALA A 846 -41.51 7.27 -19.26
C ALA A 846 -41.00 7.36 -20.70
N SER A 847 -41.75 8.05 -21.58
CA SER A 847 -41.38 8.29 -22.98
C SER A 847 -40.20 9.22 -23.16
N TRP A 848 -40.08 10.25 -22.32
CA TRP A 848 -38.94 11.16 -22.33
C TRP A 848 -37.60 10.45 -22.11
N ASN A 849 -37.57 9.49 -21.18
CA ASN A 849 -36.34 8.81 -20.77
C ASN A 849 -36.17 7.41 -21.38
N GLY A 850 -37.08 6.97 -22.25
CA GLY A 850 -36.96 5.68 -22.93
C GLY A 850 -37.22 4.46 -22.05
N HIS A 851 -38.03 4.57 -20.99
CA HIS A 851 -38.28 3.46 -20.06
C HIS A 851 -39.31 2.46 -20.62
N ILE A 852 -38.86 1.61 -21.55
CA ILE A 852 -39.71 0.70 -22.35
C ILE A 852 -40.59 -0.21 -21.48
N GLU A 853 -40.01 -0.94 -20.52
CA GLU A 853 -40.76 -1.88 -19.69
C GLU A 853 -41.81 -1.18 -18.82
N LEU A 854 -41.52 0.04 -18.37
CA LEU A 854 -42.48 0.84 -17.64
C LEU A 854 -43.59 1.37 -18.55
N ALA A 855 -43.25 1.82 -19.76
CA ALA A 855 -44.24 2.23 -20.75
C ALA A 855 -45.17 1.06 -21.14
N LYS A 856 -44.63 -0.16 -21.32
CA LYS A 856 -45.44 -1.39 -21.49
C LYS A 856 -46.40 -1.57 -20.33
N LEU A 857 -45.90 -1.55 -19.09
CA LEU A 857 -46.72 -1.70 -17.89
C LEU A 857 -47.86 -0.67 -17.84
N LEU A 858 -47.57 0.61 -18.10
CA LEU A 858 -48.55 1.69 -18.11
C LEU A 858 -49.61 1.47 -19.20
N LEU A 859 -49.20 1.11 -20.42
CA LEU A 859 -50.11 0.84 -21.54
C LEU A 859 -50.98 -0.40 -21.28
N ASP A 860 -50.41 -1.46 -20.71
CA ASP A 860 -51.13 -2.68 -20.37
C ASP A 860 -52.20 -2.44 -19.28
N HIS A 861 -52.02 -1.42 -18.44
CA HIS A 861 -53.01 -0.97 -17.46
C HIS A 861 -53.88 0.21 -17.95
N GLY A 862 -53.88 0.51 -19.25
CA GLY A 862 -54.82 1.44 -19.88
C GLY A 862 -54.38 2.91 -19.93
N ALA A 863 -53.08 3.21 -19.84
CA ALA A 863 -52.58 4.56 -20.11
C ALA A 863 -53.01 5.04 -21.52
N ASN A 864 -53.53 6.26 -21.61
CA ASN A 864 -53.94 6.83 -22.89
C ASN A 864 -52.71 7.16 -23.74
N ILE A 865 -52.46 6.33 -24.75
CA ILE A 865 -51.35 6.47 -25.71
C ILE A 865 -51.42 7.76 -26.55
N SER A 866 -52.62 8.34 -26.65
CA SER A 866 -52.91 9.58 -27.39
C SER A 866 -53.09 10.79 -26.47
N ALA A 867 -52.78 10.68 -25.17
CA ALA A 867 -52.81 11.83 -24.27
C ALA A 867 -51.88 12.94 -24.78
N THR A 868 -52.25 14.19 -24.57
CA THR A 868 -51.47 15.35 -25.02
C THR A 868 -51.11 16.25 -23.83
N GLY A 869 -49.84 16.65 -23.75
CA GLY A 869 -49.42 17.75 -22.87
C GLY A 869 -49.94 19.12 -23.32
N HIS A 870 -49.57 20.18 -22.60
CA HIS A 870 -50.03 21.56 -22.90
C HIS A 870 -49.59 22.08 -24.28
N ASP A 871 -48.51 21.51 -24.81
CA ASP A 871 -47.94 21.79 -26.13
C ASP A 871 -48.59 20.94 -27.23
N GLY A 872 -49.62 20.15 -26.90
CA GLY A 872 -50.25 19.19 -27.81
C GLY A 872 -49.37 17.97 -28.11
N ALA A 873 -48.20 17.83 -27.48
CA ALA A 873 -47.30 16.71 -27.74
C ALA A 873 -47.79 15.44 -27.06
N THR A 874 -47.70 14.32 -27.80
CA THR A 874 -48.06 12.97 -27.32
C THR A 874 -46.82 12.22 -26.78
N PRO A 875 -46.99 11.07 -26.10
CA PRO A 875 -45.85 10.23 -25.70
C PRO A 875 -44.92 9.89 -26.87
N LEU A 876 -45.47 9.67 -28.08
CA LEU A 876 -44.67 9.41 -29.28
C LEU A 876 -43.81 10.61 -29.69
N HIS A 877 -44.29 11.85 -29.52
CA HIS A 877 -43.47 13.04 -29.75
C HIS A 877 -42.27 13.07 -28.80
N TRP A 878 -42.49 12.75 -27.52
CA TRP A 878 -41.46 12.78 -26.49
C TRP A 878 -40.42 11.68 -26.70
N ALA A 879 -40.83 10.44 -27.01
CA ALA A 879 -39.92 9.35 -27.38
C ALA A 879 -39.12 9.69 -28.64
N SER A 880 -39.76 10.33 -29.63
CA SER A 880 -39.12 10.74 -30.89
C SER A 880 -38.12 11.87 -30.70
N GLY A 881 -38.48 12.87 -29.90
CA GLY A 881 -37.63 14.01 -29.58
C GLY A 881 -36.42 13.68 -28.72
N ASN A 882 -36.44 12.56 -27.97
CA ASN A 882 -35.31 12.09 -27.16
C ASN A 882 -34.56 10.90 -27.81
N GLY A 883 -34.98 10.45 -28.98
CA GLY A 883 -34.27 9.40 -29.74
C GLY A 883 -34.49 7.98 -29.23
N CYS A 884 -35.57 7.71 -28.49
CA CYS A 884 -35.88 6.40 -27.94
C CYS A 884 -36.53 5.49 -29.00
N VAL A 885 -35.72 4.88 -29.87
CA VAL A 885 -36.18 4.06 -31.02
C VAL A 885 -37.13 2.94 -30.60
N ASP A 886 -36.70 2.06 -29.70
CA ASP A 886 -37.48 0.89 -29.28
C ASP A 886 -38.80 1.28 -28.58
N LEU A 887 -38.80 2.40 -27.86
CA LEU A 887 -40.02 2.92 -27.23
C LEU A 887 -40.96 3.57 -28.26
N ALA A 888 -40.41 4.30 -29.24
CA ALA A 888 -41.21 4.81 -30.35
C ALA A 888 -41.83 3.65 -31.15
N GLU A 889 -41.09 2.56 -31.37
CA GLU A 889 -41.59 1.35 -32.02
C GLU A 889 -42.71 0.71 -31.20
N LEU A 890 -42.51 0.50 -29.90
CA LEU A 890 -43.55 0.01 -29.01
C LEU A 890 -44.81 0.88 -29.06
N LEU A 891 -44.67 2.21 -29.02
CA LEU A 891 -45.82 3.12 -29.08
C LEU A 891 -46.56 2.99 -30.41
N LEU A 892 -45.86 2.89 -31.53
CA LEU A 892 -46.47 2.67 -32.85
C LEU A 892 -47.18 1.32 -32.94
N ASP A 893 -46.57 0.25 -32.43
CA ASP A 893 -47.16 -1.10 -32.38
C ASP A 893 -48.43 -1.15 -31.52
N ARG A 894 -48.51 -0.29 -30.50
CA ARG A 894 -49.68 -0.12 -29.63
C ARG A 894 -50.68 0.89 -30.17
N GLY A 895 -50.50 1.38 -31.40
CA GLY A 895 -51.46 2.21 -32.11
C GLY A 895 -51.33 3.72 -31.90
N ALA A 896 -50.15 4.22 -31.50
CA ALA A 896 -49.90 5.66 -31.45
C ALA A 896 -50.04 6.31 -32.83
N ASP A 897 -50.75 7.43 -32.91
CA ASP A 897 -50.91 8.18 -34.16
C ASP A 897 -49.58 8.82 -34.59
N ILE A 898 -48.98 8.25 -35.64
CA ILE A 898 -47.74 8.70 -36.25
C ILE A 898 -47.84 10.12 -36.85
N SER A 899 -49.06 10.57 -37.14
CA SER A 899 -49.37 11.86 -37.74
C SER A 899 -49.90 12.90 -36.75
N ALA A 900 -49.94 12.56 -35.46
CA ALA A 900 -50.38 13.46 -34.41
C ALA A 900 -49.63 14.80 -34.49
N ALA A 901 -50.37 15.90 -34.38
CA ALA A 901 -49.85 17.24 -34.54
C ALA A 901 -49.83 17.97 -33.19
N ALA A 902 -48.63 18.27 -32.69
CA ALA A 902 -48.44 19.18 -31.56
C ALA A 902 -48.64 20.65 -32.00
N GLN A 903 -48.37 21.60 -31.11
CA GLN A 903 -48.37 23.03 -31.43
C GLN A 903 -47.56 23.33 -32.71
N HIS A 904 -48.07 24.27 -33.50
CA HIS A 904 -47.55 24.63 -34.83
C HIS A 904 -47.59 23.50 -35.87
N GLY A 905 -48.32 22.41 -35.61
CA GLY A 905 -48.44 21.29 -36.52
C GLY A 905 -47.20 20.38 -36.55
N ALA A 906 -46.31 20.49 -35.56
CA ALA A 906 -45.12 19.67 -35.47
C ALA A 906 -45.51 18.22 -35.15
N THR A 907 -45.07 17.27 -35.98
CA THR A 907 -45.32 15.82 -35.79
C THR A 907 -44.14 15.15 -35.06
N PRO A 908 -44.25 13.88 -34.61
CA PRO A 908 -43.14 13.16 -33.99
C PRO A 908 -41.89 13.10 -34.89
N LEU A 909 -42.10 12.99 -36.21
CA LEU A 909 -41.04 13.03 -37.22
C LEU A 909 -40.28 14.37 -37.21
N HIS A 910 -40.98 15.49 -37.05
CA HIS A 910 -40.36 16.81 -36.96
C HIS A 910 -39.48 16.93 -35.71
N TRP A 911 -39.93 16.40 -34.56
CA TRP A 911 -39.16 16.41 -33.32
C TRP A 911 -37.90 15.54 -33.41
N ALA A 912 -38.02 14.31 -33.91
CA ALA A 912 -36.87 13.43 -34.16
C ALA A 912 -35.86 14.06 -35.12
N TYR A 913 -36.32 14.69 -36.20
CA TYR A 913 -35.46 15.34 -37.17
C TYR A 913 -34.77 16.59 -36.60
N ARG A 914 -35.51 17.47 -35.91
CA ARG A 914 -34.97 18.70 -35.29
C ARG A 914 -33.87 18.41 -34.28
N ASN A 915 -33.99 17.32 -33.54
CA ASN A 915 -33.03 16.91 -32.52
C ASN A 915 -31.95 15.93 -33.03
N GLY A 916 -31.97 15.58 -34.34
CA GLY A 916 -30.93 14.75 -34.97
C GLY A 916 -31.01 13.25 -34.68
N HIS A 917 -32.18 12.74 -34.25
CA HIS A 917 -32.38 11.34 -33.91
C HIS A 917 -32.74 10.47 -35.12
N PHE A 918 -31.75 10.25 -36.01
CA PHE A 918 -31.95 9.56 -37.29
C PHE A 918 -32.49 8.12 -37.19
N GLY A 919 -32.20 7.40 -36.10
CA GLY A 919 -32.79 6.07 -35.86
C GLY A 919 -34.31 6.12 -35.79
N VAL A 920 -34.86 7.07 -35.03
CA VAL A 920 -36.31 7.26 -34.93
C VAL A 920 -36.89 7.83 -36.24
N VAL A 921 -36.16 8.72 -36.93
CA VAL A 921 -36.57 9.22 -38.26
C VAL A 921 -36.77 8.06 -39.24
N ASN A 922 -35.83 7.12 -39.28
CA ASN A 922 -35.91 5.95 -40.15
C ASN A 922 -37.07 5.03 -39.77
N LEU A 923 -37.25 4.77 -38.47
CA LEU A 923 -38.39 4.01 -37.95
C LEU A 923 -39.73 4.64 -38.35
N LEU A 924 -39.93 5.93 -38.06
CA LEU A 924 -41.15 6.66 -38.39
C LEU A 924 -41.42 6.65 -39.91
N ARG A 925 -40.39 6.80 -40.74
CA ARG A 925 -40.52 6.69 -42.20
C ARG A 925 -40.92 5.28 -42.64
N ALA A 926 -40.37 4.25 -42.02
CA ALA A 926 -40.72 2.85 -42.30
C ALA A 926 -42.18 2.55 -41.97
N HIS A 927 -42.72 3.15 -40.90
CA HIS A 927 -44.14 3.10 -40.54
C HIS A 927 -45.03 4.09 -41.33
N GLY A 928 -44.50 4.76 -42.37
CA GLY A 928 -45.28 5.57 -43.30
C GLY A 928 -45.43 7.06 -42.93
N ALA A 929 -44.61 7.60 -42.03
CA ALA A 929 -44.62 9.04 -41.72
C ALA A 929 -44.18 9.89 -42.95
N GLY A 930 -45.12 10.63 -43.52
CA GLY A 930 -44.86 11.58 -44.61
C GLY A 930 -44.43 12.97 -44.11
N TYR A 931 -43.62 13.69 -44.89
CA TYR A 931 -43.46 15.15 -44.74
C TYR A 931 -44.74 15.85 -45.19
N TYR A 932 -45.76 15.94 -44.33
CA TYR A 932 -46.84 16.87 -44.59
C TYR A 932 -46.33 18.29 -44.31
N ARG A 933 -46.06 19.05 -45.38
CA ARG A 933 -45.92 20.51 -45.31
C ARG A 933 -47.23 21.07 -44.77
N THR A 934 -47.28 21.46 -43.51
CA THR A 934 -48.31 22.39 -43.05
C THR A 934 -48.02 23.73 -43.73
N ARG A 935 -48.89 24.11 -44.67
CA ARG A 935 -49.00 25.50 -45.11
C ARG A 935 -49.47 26.30 -43.91
N ASN A 936 -48.54 26.80 -43.08
CA ASN A 936 -48.55 28.16 -42.56
C ASN A 936 -47.40 28.41 -41.56
N SER A 937 -46.68 29.49 -41.87
CA SER A 937 -45.70 30.28 -41.11
C SER A 937 -44.35 29.69 -40.71
N GLY A 938 -43.29 30.25 -41.33
CA GLY A 938 -42.07 30.73 -40.64
C GLY A 938 -40.93 29.75 -40.50
#